data_AF-A0A0E0C4Q6-F1
#
_entry.id   AF-A0A0E0C4Q6-F1
#
_cell.length_a   1.000
_cell.length_b   1.000
_cell.length_c   1.000
_cell.angle_alpha   90.00
_cell.angle_beta   90.00
_cell.angle_gamma   90.00
#
_symmetry.space_group_name_H-M   'P 1'
#
loop_
_entity.id
_entity.type
_entity.pdbx_description
1 polymer ?
#
loop_
_entity_poly.entity_id
_entity_poly.type
_entity_poly.pdbx_seq_one_letter_code
_entity_poly.pdbx_strand_id
1 'polypeptide(L)'
;MAPAVHATVPHVVLLVSPGAGHVVPAAQLAACLATHHGCTATIVTYTNLSTARNSSALASLPRGVTATALPEVSLDDLPADERIETRVFTVVRRTLPHLRELLLSFLGSSPAGVTAFLADLLCPAALAVAAELGIRRYVFFTSNLLCLTTLLYTPELATTTACECRDLPEPVVLPGCVPLHGADLIDPIQDRANPVYQLMVELGLDYLLADGFLINTFDAMEHDTLVAFNKLSDEGVYPPAYTVGPLVWSPSVEAANDVCIRWLDEQPDGSVLYVCLGSGGTLSVAQMAELAAGLEASGQRFLWVVRFPSDKDVSASYFGTNDRGDDDDPMSYLPEGFLERTKGTGLAVPLWAPQVEVLNHRAVGGFLSHCGWNSTLEAASAGVPMLAWPLFAEQRMNAVMLSSERVGLAVRVRPSSARPDYGVVPREEVASAVRKLMVGEMGAAARKKAGELRAAAEMASAPGGPQHQALAGMVGKWKAHEHAILNIVWLPPDYGDAIACVCADGTLSLWEEVSEDDQLPTWRKCKVFESGNSHILNVQFGLQLSSLKMVTAYSDGQVKVYELLDSLELDKWQLQAEFQNITDPVSRSGKPACTSASIAWSPRRGESQQASFAIGFNSDSPNFNSCKIWEFEEAHQRWLPLVELGSPQDKGDIVHAVAWAPNIGRPYEIIAVATCKGIAIWHIGLSAESDGSLSTENVAVLSGHDGEVLQLEWDMGGMTLASTGGDGMVKLWQANLNGVWHEQAVLDCNVSH
;
A
#
# COMPACT_ATOMS: atom_id res chain seq x y z
N MET A 1 8.01 32.18 9.68
CA MET A 1 7.00 31.13 9.39
C MET A 1 7.52 30.38 8.19
N ALA A 2 7.99 29.15 8.37
CA ALA A 2 8.36 28.32 7.23
C ALA A 2 7.14 28.15 6.32
N PRO A 3 7.29 28.22 4.97
CA PRO A 3 6.20 27.86 4.08
C PRO A 3 5.77 26.43 4.45
N ALA A 4 4.47 26.22 4.64
CA ALA A 4 3.94 24.90 4.88
C ALA A 4 4.30 24.04 3.66
N VAL A 5 5.28 23.15 3.81
CA VAL A 5 5.52 22.10 2.82
C VAL A 5 4.24 21.30 2.78
N HIS A 6 3.43 21.50 1.74
CA HIS A 6 2.23 20.73 1.54
C HIS A 6 2.65 19.27 1.43
N ALA A 7 2.41 18.48 2.47
CA ALA A 7 2.69 17.06 2.46
C ALA A 7 2.02 16.45 1.23
N THR A 8 2.81 15.80 0.38
CA THR A 8 2.29 15.11 -0.81
C THR A 8 1.37 13.99 -0.35
N VAL A 9 0.11 14.07 -0.76
CA VAL A 9 -0.91 13.07 -0.43
C VAL A 9 -0.64 11.81 -1.24
N PRO A 10 -0.44 10.63 -0.62
CA PRO A 10 -0.23 9.39 -1.36
C PRO A 10 -1.35 9.11 -2.35
N HIS A 11 -0.99 8.77 -3.58
CA HIS A 11 -1.96 8.43 -4.62
C HIS A 11 -1.91 6.94 -4.95
N VAL A 12 -3.07 6.30 -4.91
CA VAL A 12 -3.23 4.86 -5.11
C VAL A 12 -4.01 4.60 -6.39
N VAL A 13 -3.48 3.77 -7.29
CA VAL A 13 -4.19 3.36 -8.50
C VAL A 13 -4.67 1.92 -8.33
N LEU A 14 -5.97 1.67 -8.47
CA LEU A 14 -6.57 0.34 -8.34
C LEU A 14 -7.06 -0.12 -9.71
N LEU A 15 -6.43 -1.13 -10.31
CA LEU A 15 -6.92 -1.76 -11.54
C LEU A 15 -7.89 -2.88 -11.18
N VAL A 16 -9.11 -2.82 -11.73
CA VAL A 16 -10.22 -3.68 -11.33
C VAL A 16 -10.85 -4.38 -12.53
N SER A 17 -10.86 -5.71 -12.46
CA SER A 17 -11.45 -6.60 -13.46
C SER A 17 -12.96 -6.42 -13.55
N PRO A 18 -13.55 -6.74 -14.72
CA PRO A 18 -14.97 -6.53 -14.94
C PRO A 18 -15.85 -7.40 -14.03
N GLY A 19 -16.86 -6.78 -13.42
CA GLY A 19 -17.88 -7.46 -12.65
C GLY A 19 -18.17 -6.77 -11.32
N ALA A 20 -19.45 -6.73 -10.94
CA ALA A 20 -19.86 -6.12 -9.67
C ALA A 20 -19.17 -6.77 -8.46
N GLY A 21 -18.80 -8.05 -8.57
CA GLY A 21 -18.03 -8.77 -7.56
C GLY A 21 -16.66 -8.16 -7.23
N HIS A 22 -16.06 -7.44 -8.18
CA HIS A 22 -14.72 -6.85 -8.08
C HIS A 22 -14.80 -5.33 -7.86
N VAL A 23 -15.66 -4.65 -8.64
CA VAL A 23 -15.81 -3.18 -8.61
C VAL A 23 -16.32 -2.69 -7.25
N VAL A 24 -17.28 -3.40 -6.66
CA VAL A 24 -17.88 -2.99 -5.39
C VAL A 24 -16.86 -2.99 -4.24
N PRO A 25 -16.15 -4.10 -3.94
CA PRO A 25 -15.13 -4.08 -2.88
C PRO A 25 -14.01 -3.07 -3.14
N ALA A 26 -13.63 -2.85 -4.40
CA ALA A 26 -12.58 -1.89 -4.74
C ALA A 26 -13.00 -0.44 -4.45
N ALA A 27 -14.26 -0.09 -4.75
CA ALA A 27 -14.82 1.21 -4.38
C ALA A 27 -14.81 1.44 -2.87
N GLN A 28 -15.09 0.40 -2.08
CA GLN A 28 -15.06 0.48 -0.62
C GLN A 28 -13.63 0.60 -0.08
N LEU A 29 -12.69 -0.18 -0.60
CA LEU A 29 -11.27 -0.04 -0.24
C LEU A 29 -10.76 1.37 -0.55
N ALA A 30 -11.04 1.88 -1.74
CA ALA A 30 -10.65 3.23 -2.15
C ALA A 30 -11.26 4.30 -1.22
N ALA A 31 -12.53 4.14 -0.84
CA ALA A 31 -13.19 5.01 0.13
C ALA A 31 -12.52 4.96 1.52
N CYS A 32 -12.15 3.77 2.00
CA CYS A 32 -11.43 3.61 3.27
C CYS A 32 -10.05 4.29 3.23
N LEU A 33 -9.28 4.10 2.15
CA LEU A 33 -7.98 4.74 1.97
C LEU A 33 -8.09 6.28 1.97
N ALA A 34 -9.07 6.81 1.26
CA ALA A 34 -9.28 8.26 1.17
C ALA A 34 -9.77 8.87 2.50
N THR A 35 -10.72 8.22 3.16
CA THR A 35 -11.39 8.77 4.34
C THR A 35 -10.58 8.60 5.62
N HIS A 36 -9.83 7.50 5.75
CA HIS A 36 -9.21 7.10 7.02
C HIS A 36 -7.68 7.07 7.00
N HIS A 37 -7.05 7.06 5.82
CA HIS A 37 -5.60 6.91 5.70
C HIS A 37 -4.93 8.06 4.93
N GLY A 38 -5.65 9.16 4.69
CA GLY A 38 -5.09 10.37 4.08
C GLY A 38 -4.51 10.12 2.69
N CYS A 39 -5.12 9.22 1.92
CA CYS A 39 -4.71 8.92 0.55
C CYS A 39 -5.69 9.54 -0.46
N THR A 40 -5.31 9.54 -1.73
CA THR A 40 -6.24 9.66 -2.85
C THR A 40 -6.21 8.38 -3.67
N ALA A 41 -7.28 8.09 -4.40
CA ALA A 41 -7.36 6.87 -5.18
C ALA A 41 -7.97 7.10 -6.57
N THR A 42 -7.48 6.35 -7.56
CA THR A 42 -8.08 6.24 -8.88
C THR A 42 -8.42 4.79 -9.16
N ILE A 43 -9.70 4.50 -9.38
CA ILE A 43 -10.19 3.19 -9.78
C ILE A 43 -10.14 3.12 -11.30
N VAL A 44 -9.32 2.22 -11.84
CA VAL A 44 -9.17 1.97 -13.27
C VAL A 44 -9.93 0.70 -13.60
N THR A 45 -10.86 0.81 -14.54
CA THR A 45 -11.69 -0.30 -15.03
C THR A 45 -11.39 -0.56 -16.51
N TYR A 46 -12.06 -1.55 -17.09
CA TYR A 46 -11.98 -1.85 -18.52
C TYR A 46 -13.25 -1.35 -19.21
N THR A 47 -13.11 -0.71 -20.39
CA THR A 47 -14.28 -0.38 -21.22
C THR A 47 -14.97 -1.66 -21.71
N ASN A 48 -14.17 -2.67 -22.10
CA ASN A 48 -14.66 -4.02 -22.37
C ASN A 48 -15.43 -4.57 -21.15
N LEU A 49 -16.55 -5.25 -21.40
CA LEU A 49 -17.30 -6.01 -20.37
C LEU A 49 -17.87 -5.12 -19.23
N SER A 50 -18.01 -3.81 -19.43
CA SER A 50 -18.67 -2.92 -18.47
C SER A 50 -20.19 -3.15 -18.43
N THR A 51 -20.78 -3.10 -17.24
CA THR A 51 -22.24 -3.24 -17.04
C THR A 51 -22.79 -2.05 -16.26
N ALA A 52 -24.10 -1.77 -16.39
CA ALA A 52 -24.75 -0.66 -15.70
C ALA A 52 -24.57 -0.68 -14.15
N ARG A 53 -24.44 -1.87 -13.56
CA ARG A 53 -24.16 -2.04 -12.12
C ARG A 53 -22.73 -1.66 -11.71
N ASN A 54 -21.77 -1.75 -12.63
CA ASN A 54 -20.42 -1.23 -12.36
C ASN A 54 -20.48 0.30 -12.23
N SER A 55 -21.27 0.96 -13.08
CA SER A 55 -21.43 2.41 -13.10
C SER A 55 -22.10 2.97 -11.85
N SER A 56 -23.05 2.25 -11.24
CA SER A 56 -23.73 2.72 -10.02
C SER A 56 -22.81 2.75 -8.81
N ALA A 57 -21.93 1.75 -8.65
CA ALA A 57 -20.97 1.71 -7.54
C ALA A 57 -19.91 2.83 -7.63
N LEU A 58 -19.58 3.25 -8.85
CA LEU A 58 -18.62 4.33 -9.12
C LEU A 58 -19.27 5.73 -9.11
N ALA A 59 -20.61 5.82 -9.11
CA ALA A 59 -21.33 7.09 -9.13
C ALA A 59 -21.33 7.82 -7.78
N SER A 60 -21.14 7.11 -6.67
CA SER A 60 -21.23 7.63 -5.30
C SER A 60 -19.88 7.67 -4.56
N LEU A 61 -18.78 7.84 -5.31
CA LEU A 61 -17.43 7.86 -4.73
C LEU A 61 -17.19 9.10 -3.84
N PRO A 62 -16.50 8.95 -2.70
CA PRO A 62 -16.18 10.08 -1.82
C PRO A 62 -15.13 11.00 -2.44
N ARG A 63 -14.96 12.19 -1.84
CA ARG A 63 -13.89 13.13 -2.23
C ARG A 63 -12.52 12.46 -2.13
N GLY A 64 -11.68 12.68 -3.13
CA GLY A 64 -10.35 12.08 -3.21
C GLY A 64 -10.31 10.72 -3.91
N VAL A 65 -11.47 10.18 -4.32
CA VAL A 65 -11.55 8.98 -5.15
C VAL A 65 -12.11 9.34 -6.52
N THR A 66 -11.44 8.89 -7.58
CA THR A 66 -11.90 9.05 -8.97
C THR A 66 -11.98 7.69 -9.66
N ALA A 67 -12.66 7.65 -10.81
CA ALA A 67 -12.73 6.45 -11.63
C ALA A 67 -12.46 6.78 -13.10
N THR A 68 -11.79 5.87 -13.79
CA THR A 68 -11.53 5.94 -15.23
C THR A 68 -11.58 4.53 -15.84
N ALA A 69 -11.61 4.45 -17.16
CA ALA A 69 -11.63 3.18 -17.89
C ALA A 69 -10.51 3.15 -18.93
N LEU A 70 -9.85 2.00 -19.05
CA LEU A 70 -8.90 1.73 -20.12
C LEU A 70 -9.65 1.57 -21.45
N PRO A 71 -9.05 2.01 -22.57
CA PRO A 71 -9.62 1.85 -23.89
C PRO A 71 -10.00 0.41 -24.22
N GLU A 72 -10.99 0.25 -25.09
CA GLU A 72 -11.44 -1.06 -25.55
C GLU A 72 -10.38 -1.75 -26.43
N VAL A 73 -10.20 -3.05 -26.24
CA VAL A 73 -9.37 -3.92 -27.08
C VAL A 73 -10.25 -4.93 -27.82
N SER A 74 -9.92 -5.24 -29.08
CA SER A 74 -10.66 -6.24 -29.87
C SER A 74 -10.54 -7.63 -29.22
N LEU A 75 -11.60 -8.43 -29.32
CA LEU A 75 -11.66 -9.85 -28.95
C LEU A 75 -12.17 -10.71 -30.11
N ASP A 76 -12.13 -10.17 -31.34
CA ASP A 76 -12.76 -10.78 -32.52
C ASP A 76 -12.10 -12.10 -32.96
N ASP A 77 -10.88 -12.35 -32.48
CA ASP A 77 -10.12 -13.58 -32.71
C ASP A 77 -10.48 -14.72 -31.74
N LEU A 78 -11.22 -14.42 -30.67
CA LEU A 78 -11.69 -15.44 -29.73
C LEU A 78 -13.03 -16.03 -30.18
N PRO A 79 -13.24 -17.34 -30.05
CA PRO A 79 -14.55 -17.96 -30.24
C PRO A 79 -15.63 -17.30 -29.36
N ALA A 80 -16.86 -17.24 -29.87
CA ALA A 80 -17.98 -16.63 -29.13
C ALA A 80 -18.35 -17.42 -27.86
N ASP A 81 -18.06 -18.71 -27.83
CA ASP A 81 -18.26 -19.65 -26.72
C ASP A 81 -17.00 -19.87 -25.88
N GLU A 82 -15.95 -19.06 -26.10
CA GLU A 82 -14.73 -19.10 -25.30
C GLU A 82 -15.01 -18.82 -23.82
N ARG A 83 -14.24 -19.48 -22.95
CA ARG A 83 -14.40 -19.34 -21.51
C ARG A 83 -14.23 -17.90 -21.08
N ILE A 84 -15.04 -17.50 -20.10
CA ILE A 84 -15.07 -16.11 -19.68
C ILE A 84 -13.77 -15.65 -19.04
N GLU A 85 -13.10 -16.54 -18.32
CA GLU A 85 -11.80 -16.29 -17.71
C GLU A 85 -10.75 -16.02 -18.80
N THR A 86 -10.75 -16.79 -19.90
CA THR A 86 -9.89 -16.56 -21.07
C THR A 86 -10.11 -15.18 -21.67
N ARG A 87 -11.37 -14.75 -21.81
CA ARG A 87 -11.73 -13.41 -22.32
C ARG A 87 -11.21 -12.31 -21.39
N VAL A 88 -11.42 -12.45 -20.08
CA VAL A 88 -10.92 -11.49 -19.08
C VAL A 88 -9.40 -11.39 -19.14
N PHE A 89 -8.67 -12.50 -19.05
CA PHE A 89 -7.21 -12.49 -19.09
C PHE A 89 -6.66 -11.93 -20.41
N THR A 90 -7.35 -12.16 -21.52
CA THR A 90 -7.00 -11.56 -22.82
C THR A 90 -7.17 -10.06 -22.82
N VAL A 91 -8.27 -9.53 -22.26
CA VAL A 91 -8.49 -8.09 -22.11
C VAL A 91 -7.39 -7.47 -21.23
N VAL A 92 -7.10 -8.08 -20.08
CA VAL A 92 -6.04 -7.61 -19.16
C VAL A 92 -4.71 -7.50 -19.89
N ARG A 93 -4.27 -8.57 -20.57
CA ARG A 93 -2.98 -8.58 -21.28
C ARG A 93 -2.92 -7.57 -22.42
N ARG A 94 -3.99 -7.44 -23.22
CA ARG A 94 -4.03 -6.51 -24.37
C ARG A 94 -4.07 -5.04 -23.96
N THR A 95 -4.54 -4.74 -22.76
CA THR A 95 -4.65 -3.36 -22.24
C THR A 95 -3.43 -2.90 -21.43
N LEU A 96 -2.45 -3.77 -21.17
CA LEU A 96 -1.21 -3.40 -20.47
C LEU A 96 -0.47 -2.19 -21.08
N PRO A 97 -0.39 -2.01 -22.43
CA PRO A 97 0.19 -0.80 -23.00
C PRO A 97 -0.57 0.48 -22.61
N HIS A 98 -1.90 0.45 -22.61
CA HIS A 98 -2.73 1.59 -22.19
C HIS A 98 -2.59 1.88 -20.70
N LEU A 99 -2.47 0.83 -19.89
CA LEU A 99 -2.18 1.00 -18.46
C LEU A 99 -0.83 1.69 -18.24
N ARG A 100 0.21 1.30 -18.99
CA ARG A 100 1.54 1.92 -18.91
C ARG A 100 1.46 3.42 -19.21
N GLU A 101 0.79 3.80 -20.29
CA GLU A 101 0.57 5.20 -20.66
C GLU A 101 -0.18 5.98 -19.57
N LEU A 102 -1.23 5.37 -18.98
CA LEU A 102 -1.99 5.97 -17.89
C LEU A 102 -1.14 6.18 -16.64
N LEU A 103 -0.37 5.18 -16.21
CA LEU A 103 0.51 5.30 -15.04
C LEU A 103 1.61 6.35 -15.25
N LEU A 104 2.21 6.40 -16.45
CA LEU A 104 3.17 7.46 -16.82
C LEU A 104 2.53 8.86 -16.75
N SER A 105 1.27 9.01 -17.17
CA SER A 105 0.57 10.30 -17.09
C SER A 105 0.39 10.78 -15.65
N PHE A 106 0.11 9.87 -14.71
CA PHE A 106 0.02 10.20 -13.28
C PHE A 106 1.37 10.54 -12.68
N LEU A 107 2.44 9.82 -13.07
CA LEU A 107 3.81 10.14 -12.66
C LEU A 107 4.25 11.53 -13.14
N GLY A 108 3.82 11.97 -14.33
CA GLY A 108 4.15 13.28 -14.87
C GLY A 108 3.30 14.45 -14.36
N SER A 109 2.11 14.17 -13.82
CA SER A 109 1.10 15.21 -13.50
C SER A 109 1.12 15.72 -12.06
N SER A 110 1.86 15.05 -11.15
CA SER A 110 1.95 15.45 -9.74
C SER A 110 3.33 15.12 -9.15
N PRO A 111 3.90 15.99 -8.29
CA PRO A 111 5.11 15.67 -7.52
C PRO A 111 4.95 14.40 -6.65
N ALA A 112 3.71 14.04 -6.30
CA ALA A 112 3.42 12.82 -5.53
C ALA A 112 3.41 11.53 -6.39
N GLY A 113 3.27 11.67 -7.72
CA GLY A 113 3.19 10.56 -8.66
C GLY A 113 2.13 9.51 -8.28
N VAL A 114 2.48 8.23 -8.50
CA VAL A 114 1.70 7.07 -8.03
C VAL A 114 2.49 6.41 -6.90
N THR A 115 1.93 6.39 -5.70
CA THR A 115 2.59 5.81 -4.52
C THR A 115 2.48 4.28 -4.50
N ALA A 116 1.32 3.75 -4.89
CA ALA A 116 1.07 2.32 -4.96
C ALA A 116 0.07 1.98 -6.06
N PHE A 117 0.29 0.84 -6.69
CA PHE A 117 -0.59 0.23 -7.66
C PHE A 117 -1.18 -1.05 -7.08
N LEU A 118 -2.50 -1.21 -7.14
CA LEU A 118 -3.23 -2.39 -6.68
C LEU A 118 -3.87 -3.05 -7.88
N ALA A 119 -3.45 -4.27 -8.22
CA ALA A 119 -4.16 -5.11 -9.17
C ALA A 119 -5.22 -5.93 -8.45
N ASP A 120 -6.42 -6.08 -9.01
CA ASP A 120 -7.36 -7.07 -8.50
C ASP A 120 -6.88 -8.51 -8.76
N LEU A 121 -7.58 -9.49 -8.18
CA LEU A 121 -7.20 -10.90 -8.26
C LEU A 121 -7.08 -11.47 -9.68
N LEU A 122 -7.76 -10.93 -10.70
CA LEU A 122 -7.66 -11.41 -12.09
C LEU A 122 -6.65 -10.62 -12.92
N CYS A 123 -5.99 -9.60 -12.34
CA CYS A 123 -5.06 -8.73 -13.04
C CYS A 123 -3.59 -8.75 -12.55
N PRO A 124 -3.03 -9.79 -11.92
CA PRO A 124 -1.64 -9.76 -11.43
C PRO A 124 -0.61 -9.61 -12.57
N ALA A 125 -0.93 -9.98 -13.82
CA ALA A 125 -0.10 -9.67 -14.99
C ALA A 125 0.22 -8.16 -15.14
N ALA A 126 -0.64 -7.28 -14.63
CA ALA A 126 -0.43 -5.83 -14.64
C ALA A 126 0.65 -5.36 -13.65
N LEU A 127 1.03 -6.18 -12.67
CA LEU A 127 2.09 -5.87 -11.72
C LEU A 127 3.43 -5.67 -12.44
N ALA A 128 3.67 -6.38 -13.55
CA ALA A 128 4.88 -6.19 -14.37
C ALA A 128 5.01 -4.76 -14.91
N VAL A 129 3.89 -4.11 -15.28
CA VAL A 129 3.92 -2.71 -15.73
C VAL A 129 4.27 -1.77 -14.59
N ALA A 130 3.68 -1.97 -13.40
CA ALA A 130 4.04 -1.19 -12.22
C ALA A 130 5.52 -1.41 -11.83
N ALA A 131 6.04 -2.62 -12.06
CA ALA A 131 7.43 -2.97 -11.82
C ALA A 131 8.41 -2.15 -12.65
N GLU A 132 8.19 -2.12 -13.96
CA GLU A 132 9.01 -1.35 -14.91
C GLU A 132 9.05 0.15 -14.55
N LEU A 133 7.99 0.66 -13.93
CA LEU A 133 7.85 2.06 -13.53
C LEU A 133 8.35 2.35 -12.10
N GLY A 134 8.87 1.35 -11.39
CA GLY A 134 9.33 1.50 -10.00
C GLY A 134 8.20 1.78 -9.00
N ILE A 135 6.95 1.46 -9.35
CA ILE A 135 5.79 1.66 -8.49
C ILE A 135 5.63 0.43 -7.59
N ARG A 136 5.34 0.67 -6.30
CA ARG A 136 4.99 -0.37 -5.34
C ARG A 136 3.71 -1.07 -5.79
N ARG A 137 3.68 -2.39 -5.80
CA ARG A 137 2.66 -3.16 -6.48
C ARG A 137 2.04 -4.18 -5.53
N TYR A 138 0.74 -4.08 -5.31
CA TYR A 138 -0.01 -4.93 -4.40
C TYR A 138 -1.12 -5.62 -5.16
N VAL A 139 -1.65 -6.68 -4.57
CA VAL A 139 -2.85 -7.35 -5.08
C VAL A 139 -3.99 -7.13 -4.11
N PHE A 140 -5.10 -6.58 -4.59
CA PHE A 140 -6.35 -6.56 -3.85
C PHE A 140 -7.18 -7.81 -4.18
N PHE A 141 -7.17 -8.76 -3.26
CA PHE A 141 -7.78 -10.06 -3.42
C PHE A 141 -9.21 -10.04 -2.89
N THR A 142 -10.20 -9.97 -3.81
CA THR A 142 -11.63 -9.89 -3.47
C THR A 142 -12.29 -11.24 -3.18
N SER A 143 -11.49 -12.29 -2.95
CA SER A 143 -11.93 -13.57 -2.38
C SER A 143 -11.22 -13.79 -1.03
N ASN A 144 -11.02 -15.04 -0.61
CA ASN A 144 -10.45 -15.40 0.69
C ASN A 144 -9.01 -15.91 0.62
N LEU A 145 -8.37 -16.04 1.78
CA LEU A 145 -6.98 -16.45 1.90
C LEU A 145 -6.76 -17.92 1.46
N LEU A 146 -7.75 -18.80 1.69
CA LEU A 146 -7.75 -20.17 1.16
C LEU A 146 -7.63 -20.19 -0.38
N CYS A 147 -8.39 -19.34 -1.06
CA CYS A 147 -8.36 -19.22 -2.51
C CYS A 147 -7.00 -18.69 -2.99
N LEU A 148 -6.47 -17.62 -2.38
CA LEU A 148 -5.14 -17.11 -2.71
C LEU A 148 -4.05 -18.18 -2.55
N THR A 149 -4.06 -18.89 -1.43
CA THR A 149 -3.05 -19.94 -1.14
C THR A 149 -3.12 -21.07 -2.18
N THR A 150 -4.33 -21.41 -2.64
CA THR A 150 -4.53 -22.42 -3.69
C THR A 150 -4.03 -21.92 -5.05
N LEU A 151 -4.25 -20.64 -5.38
CA LEU A 151 -3.76 -20.05 -6.63
C LEU A 151 -2.22 -19.98 -6.65
N LEU A 152 -1.59 -19.57 -5.55
CA LEU A 152 -0.12 -19.58 -5.40
C LEU A 152 0.46 -20.99 -5.52
N TYR A 153 -0.27 -22.01 -5.08
CA TYR A 153 0.13 -23.42 -5.20
C TYR A 153 -0.18 -24.04 -6.57
N THR A 154 -0.98 -23.38 -7.42
CA THR A 154 -1.40 -23.93 -8.73
C THR A 154 -0.22 -24.27 -9.65
N PRO A 155 0.87 -23.47 -9.74
CA PRO A 155 2.06 -23.85 -10.51
C PRO A 155 2.76 -25.12 -9.99
N GLU A 156 2.85 -25.30 -8.67
CA GLU A 156 3.40 -26.50 -8.07
C GLU A 156 2.51 -27.72 -8.34
N LEU A 157 1.19 -27.56 -8.21
CA LEU A 157 0.23 -28.61 -8.55
C LEU A 157 0.36 -29.03 -10.03
N ALA A 158 0.51 -28.06 -10.94
CA ALA A 158 0.65 -28.32 -12.37
C ALA A 158 1.91 -29.13 -12.71
N THR A 159 3.01 -28.92 -11.98
CA THR A 159 4.30 -29.60 -12.21
C THR A 159 4.42 -30.94 -11.50
N THR A 160 3.76 -31.10 -10.35
CA THR A 160 3.84 -32.32 -9.51
C THR A 160 2.77 -33.36 -9.82
N THR A 161 1.74 -33.01 -10.58
CA THR A 161 0.62 -33.90 -10.92
C THR A 161 0.46 -34.06 -12.43
N ALA A 162 0.12 -35.28 -12.86
CA ALA A 162 -0.12 -35.62 -14.26
C ALA A 162 -1.59 -35.92 -14.59
N CYS A 163 -2.43 -36.16 -13.58
CA CYS A 163 -3.87 -36.39 -13.75
C CYS A 163 -4.67 -35.08 -13.69
N GLU A 164 -5.95 -35.16 -14.03
CA GLU A 164 -6.88 -34.05 -13.81
C GLU A 164 -7.03 -33.76 -12.31
N CYS A 165 -7.24 -32.49 -11.98
CA CYS A 165 -7.41 -32.06 -10.58
C CYS A 165 -8.56 -32.83 -9.91
N ARG A 166 -9.70 -33.02 -10.60
CA ARG A 166 -10.85 -33.76 -10.08
C ARG A 166 -10.55 -35.23 -9.68
N ASP A 167 -9.50 -35.81 -10.27
CA ASP A 167 -9.13 -37.23 -10.11
C ASP A 167 -7.97 -37.42 -9.12
N LEU A 168 -7.55 -36.36 -8.41
CA LEU A 168 -6.51 -36.47 -7.39
C LEU A 168 -6.90 -37.51 -6.32
N PRO A 169 -6.01 -38.48 -6.01
CA PRO A 169 -6.34 -39.58 -5.10
C PRO A 169 -6.48 -39.12 -3.65
N GLU A 170 -5.68 -38.12 -3.26
CA GLU A 170 -5.67 -37.54 -1.93
C GLU A 170 -6.08 -36.06 -1.98
N PRO A 171 -6.72 -35.53 -0.92
CA PRO A 171 -6.99 -34.11 -0.82
C PRO A 171 -5.70 -33.27 -0.86
N VAL A 172 -5.78 -32.09 -1.45
CA VAL A 172 -4.75 -31.05 -1.33
C VAL A 172 -4.78 -30.49 0.09
N VAL A 173 -3.64 -30.55 0.77
CA VAL A 173 -3.48 -30.06 2.15
C VAL A 173 -2.47 -28.92 2.16
N LEU A 174 -2.97 -27.70 2.29
CA LEU A 174 -2.16 -26.49 2.38
C LEU A 174 -1.99 -26.07 3.86
N PRO A 175 -0.85 -25.46 4.24
CA PRO A 175 -0.62 -25.03 5.62
C PRO A 175 -1.75 -24.15 6.17
N GLY A 176 -2.29 -24.50 7.33
CA GLY A 176 -3.39 -23.77 7.99
C GLY A 176 -4.77 -23.96 7.35
N CYS A 177 -4.86 -24.45 6.12
CA CYS A 177 -6.11 -24.61 5.37
C CYS A 177 -6.90 -25.88 5.74
N VAL A 178 -8.18 -25.89 5.38
CA VAL A 178 -8.99 -27.12 5.34
C VAL A 178 -8.55 -27.98 4.15
N PRO A 179 -8.54 -29.33 4.27
CA PRO A 179 -8.24 -30.20 3.13
C PRO A 179 -9.26 -30.02 2.00
N LEU A 180 -8.78 -29.89 0.77
CA LEU A 180 -9.62 -29.73 -0.42
C LEU A 180 -9.50 -30.96 -1.31
N HIS A 181 -10.62 -31.64 -1.57
CA HIS A 181 -10.62 -32.64 -2.63
C HIS A 181 -10.40 -31.94 -3.97
N GLY A 182 -9.74 -32.63 -4.90
CA GLY A 182 -9.42 -32.05 -6.19
C GLY A 182 -10.64 -31.52 -6.97
N ALA A 183 -11.81 -32.16 -6.83
CA ALA A 183 -13.07 -31.72 -7.43
C ALA A 183 -13.69 -30.45 -6.78
N ASP A 184 -13.23 -30.08 -5.58
CA ASP A 184 -13.63 -28.84 -4.91
C ASP A 184 -12.74 -27.64 -5.31
N LEU A 185 -11.60 -27.87 -5.98
CA LEU A 185 -10.72 -26.80 -6.47
C LEU A 185 -11.41 -25.94 -7.55
N ILE A 186 -10.87 -24.75 -7.82
CA ILE A 186 -11.46 -23.77 -8.76
C ILE A 186 -11.76 -24.37 -10.14
N ASP A 187 -12.88 -23.96 -10.73
CA ASP A 187 -13.36 -24.51 -12.00
C ASP A 187 -12.35 -24.46 -13.17
N PRO A 188 -11.56 -23.39 -13.37
CA PRO A 188 -10.65 -23.31 -14.53
C PRO A 188 -9.51 -24.32 -14.50
N ILE A 189 -9.17 -24.90 -13.33
CA ILE A 189 -8.07 -25.87 -13.23
C ILE A 189 -8.55 -27.34 -13.31
N GLN A 190 -9.85 -27.57 -13.54
CA GLN A 190 -10.45 -28.90 -13.57
C GLN A 190 -10.29 -29.65 -14.90
N ASP A 191 -9.81 -28.98 -15.95
CA ASP A 191 -9.54 -29.53 -17.28
C ASP A 191 -8.19 -29.00 -17.77
N ARG A 192 -7.16 -29.84 -17.67
CA ARG A 192 -5.78 -29.50 -18.06
C ARG A 192 -5.59 -29.31 -19.56
N ALA A 193 -6.49 -29.84 -20.38
CA ALA A 193 -6.44 -29.69 -21.82
C ALA A 193 -7.05 -28.35 -22.29
N ASN A 194 -7.85 -27.70 -21.45
CA ASN A 194 -8.41 -26.40 -21.75
C ASN A 194 -7.33 -25.30 -21.70
N PRO A 195 -7.25 -24.39 -22.70
CA PRO A 195 -6.26 -23.31 -22.71
C PRO A 195 -6.27 -22.43 -21.45
N VAL A 196 -7.42 -22.27 -20.78
CA VAL A 196 -7.54 -21.49 -19.54
C VAL A 196 -6.66 -22.04 -18.41
N TYR A 197 -6.37 -23.35 -18.41
CA TYR A 197 -5.54 -23.98 -17.38
C TYR A 197 -4.16 -23.34 -17.30
N GLN A 198 -3.51 -23.14 -18.45
CA GLN A 198 -2.19 -22.51 -18.50
C GLN A 198 -2.24 -21.05 -18.06
N LEU A 199 -3.32 -20.33 -18.41
CA LEU A 199 -3.53 -18.97 -17.94
C LEU A 199 -3.63 -18.88 -16.41
N MET A 200 -4.22 -19.89 -15.75
CA MET A 200 -4.26 -19.96 -14.29
C MET A 200 -2.90 -20.30 -13.66
N VAL A 201 -2.10 -21.14 -14.32
CA VAL A 201 -0.72 -21.39 -13.88
C VAL A 201 0.10 -20.11 -13.96
N GLU A 202 0.01 -19.37 -15.07
CA GLU A 202 0.66 -18.07 -15.22
C GLU A 202 0.15 -17.05 -14.18
N LEU A 203 -1.16 -17.01 -13.93
CA LEU A 203 -1.76 -16.16 -12.88
C LEU A 203 -1.13 -16.41 -11.50
N GLY A 204 -0.94 -17.70 -11.15
CA GLY A 204 -0.27 -18.12 -9.92
C GLY A 204 1.16 -17.59 -9.79
N LEU A 205 1.90 -17.57 -10.90
CA LEU A 205 3.26 -17.03 -10.96
C LEU A 205 3.27 -15.50 -10.90
N ASP A 206 2.34 -14.84 -11.58
CA ASP A 206 2.24 -13.38 -11.60
C ASP A 206 1.99 -12.79 -10.20
N TYR A 207 1.28 -13.52 -9.32
CA TYR A 207 1.10 -13.09 -7.92
C TYR A 207 2.41 -12.92 -7.15
N LEU A 208 3.47 -13.64 -7.52
CA LEU A 208 4.78 -13.53 -6.87
C LEU A 208 5.47 -12.20 -7.14
N LEU A 209 4.99 -11.41 -8.11
CA LEU A 209 5.47 -10.06 -8.38
C LEU A 209 4.98 -9.02 -7.36
N ALA A 210 4.02 -9.36 -6.50
CA ALA A 210 3.44 -8.42 -5.54
C ALA A 210 4.37 -8.14 -4.35
N ASP A 211 4.33 -6.90 -3.84
CA ASP A 211 4.95 -6.50 -2.56
C ASP A 211 4.08 -6.90 -1.35
N GLY A 212 2.86 -7.36 -1.60
CA GLY A 212 1.92 -7.84 -0.58
C GLY A 212 0.50 -8.00 -1.10
N PHE A 213 -0.33 -8.69 -0.32
CA PHE A 213 -1.72 -9.01 -0.65
C PHE A 213 -2.70 -8.37 0.33
N LEU A 214 -3.66 -7.61 -0.16
CA LEU A 214 -4.79 -7.10 0.62
C LEU A 214 -5.96 -8.07 0.43
N ILE A 215 -6.32 -8.80 1.47
CA ILE A 215 -7.36 -9.82 1.40
C ILE A 215 -8.64 -9.28 2.00
N ASN A 216 -9.75 -9.35 1.25
CA ASN A 216 -11.06 -8.97 1.77
C ASN A 216 -11.62 -10.06 2.71
N THR A 217 -10.95 -10.30 3.84
CA THR A 217 -11.33 -11.26 4.87
C THR A 217 -11.01 -10.68 6.25
N PHE A 218 -11.39 -11.37 7.32
CA PHE A 218 -11.06 -11.00 8.69
C PHE A 218 -10.66 -12.25 9.50
N ASP A 219 -9.84 -12.04 10.54
CA ASP A 219 -9.16 -13.11 11.28
C ASP A 219 -10.09 -14.26 11.73
N ALA A 220 -11.27 -13.95 12.26
CA ALA A 220 -12.20 -14.98 12.75
C ALA A 220 -12.74 -15.93 11.65
N MET A 221 -12.62 -15.58 10.37
CA MET A 221 -12.97 -16.47 9.25
C MET A 221 -11.82 -17.44 8.91
N GLU A 222 -10.56 -17.02 9.06
CA GLU A 222 -9.41 -17.70 8.43
C GLU A 222 -8.13 -17.69 9.30
N HIS A 223 -8.25 -17.58 10.62
CA HIS A 223 -7.13 -17.40 11.56
C HIS A 223 -5.95 -18.36 11.31
N ASP A 224 -6.22 -19.67 11.26
CA ASP A 224 -5.17 -20.68 11.06
C ASP A 224 -4.44 -20.52 9.71
N THR A 225 -5.19 -20.20 8.66
CA THR A 225 -4.63 -19.94 7.33
C THR A 225 -3.76 -18.68 7.37
N LEU A 226 -4.22 -17.62 8.04
CA LEU A 226 -3.47 -16.36 8.17
C LEU A 226 -2.17 -16.55 8.95
N VAL A 227 -2.21 -17.27 10.07
CA VAL A 227 -1.01 -17.59 10.86
C VAL A 227 -0.01 -18.40 10.04
N ALA A 228 -0.46 -19.42 9.32
CA ALA A 228 0.40 -20.23 8.49
C ALA A 228 0.98 -19.43 7.30
N PHE A 229 0.17 -18.59 6.67
CA PHE A 229 0.59 -17.74 5.55
C PHE A 229 1.62 -16.70 6.00
N ASN A 230 1.41 -16.04 7.14
CA ASN A 230 2.36 -15.07 7.69
C ASN A 230 3.68 -15.73 8.05
N LYS A 231 3.67 -16.95 8.60
CA LYS A 231 4.91 -17.71 8.84
C LYS A 231 5.69 -17.96 7.54
N LEU A 232 5.01 -18.36 6.48
CA LEU A 232 5.64 -18.54 5.17
C LEU A 232 6.18 -17.21 4.61
N SER A 233 5.50 -16.10 4.89
CA SER A 233 5.97 -14.78 4.51
C SER A 233 7.21 -14.32 5.29
N ASP A 234 7.25 -14.56 6.59
CA ASP A 234 8.41 -14.27 7.44
C ASP A 234 9.64 -15.11 7.02
N GLU A 235 9.42 -16.30 6.47
CA GLU A 235 10.44 -17.18 5.88
C GLU A 235 10.82 -16.78 4.43
N GLY A 236 10.18 -15.74 3.87
CA GLY A 236 10.47 -15.22 2.52
C GLY A 236 9.87 -16.04 1.38
N VAL A 237 8.93 -16.95 1.65
CA VAL A 237 8.28 -17.80 0.63
C VAL A 237 7.27 -17.00 -0.20
N TYR A 238 6.48 -16.15 0.46
CA TYR A 238 5.45 -15.33 -0.18
C TYR A 238 5.47 -13.88 0.34
N PRO A 239 5.01 -12.90 -0.46
CA PRO A 239 4.74 -11.55 0.03
C PRO A 239 3.71 -11.55 1.19
N PRO A 240 3.73 -10.54 2.09
CA PRO A 240 2.86 -10.52 3.26
C PRO A 240 1.39 -10.31 2.91
N ALA A 241 0.50 -10.91 3.69
CA ALA A 241 -0.95 -10.72 3.58
C ALA A 241 -1.50 -9.79 4.67
N TYR A 242 -2.42 -8.91 4.27
CA TYR A 242 -3.13 -7.98 5.14
C TYR A 242 -4.62 -8.25 5.03
N THR A 243 -5.25 -8.65 6.15
CA THR A 243 -6.71 -8.83 6.19
C THR A 243 -7.38 -7.46 6.32
N VAL A 244 -7.95 -6.98 5.22
CA VAL A 244 -8.56 -5.65 5.11
C VAL A 244 -10.08 -5.73 4.99
N GLY A 245 -10.68 -6.88 5.32
CA GLY A 245 -12.13 -7.08 5.32
C GLY A 245 -12.74 -7.01 6.73
N PRO A 246 -14.08 -7.12 6.81
CA PRO A 246 -15.00 -7.21 5.68
C PRO A 246 -15.25 -5.84 5.02
N LEU A 247 -15.09 -5.77 3.70
CA LEU A 247 -15.56 -4.65 2.88
C LEU A 247 -16.91 -5.03 2.29
N VAL A 248 -17.99 -4.66 3.01
CA VAL A 248 -19.40 -4.90 2.65
C VAL A 248 -20.16 -3.59 2.60
N TRP A 249 -21.14 -3.44 1.70
CA TRP A 249 -21.93 -2.20 1.58
C TRP A 249 -22.72 -1.93 2.85
N SER A 250 -22.82 -0.64 3.20
CA SER A 250 -23.76 -0.19 4.21
C SER A 250 -25.19 -0.25 3.65
N PRO A 251 -26.18 -0.63 4.47
CA PRO A 251 -27.59 -0.57 4.08
C PRO A 251 -27.98 0.82 3.57
N SER A 252 -28.67 0.89 2.43
CA SER A 252 -29.16 2.15 1.88
C SER A 252 -30.49 2.56 2.52
N VAL A 253 -30.69 3.86 2.74
CA VAL A 253 -31.97 4.40 3.26
C VAL A 253 -33.08 4.31 2.20
N GLU A 254 -32.71 4.28 0.92
CA GLU A 254 -33.62 4.25 -0.23
C GLU A 254 -34.31 2.89 -0.43
N ALA A 255 -33.69 1.80 0.04
CA ALA A 255 -34.25 0.45 -0.04
C ALA A 255 -35.43 0.19 0.91
N ALA A 256 -35.73 1.08 1.85
CA ALA A 256 -36.81 0.90 2.82
C ALA A 256 -38.20 0.75 2.18
N ASN A 257 -38.40 1.27 0.97
CA ASN A 257 -39.68 1.16 0.23
C ASN A 257 -39.75 -0.05 -0.72
N ASP A 258 -38.68 -0.85 -0.81
CA ASP A 258 -38.63 -2.02 -1.69
C ASP A 258 -39.71 -3.06 -1.30
N VAL A 259 -40.25 -3.74 -2.31
CA VAL A 259 -41.28 -4.78 -2.11
C VAL A 259 -40.80 -5.91 -1.21
N CYS A 260 -39.51 -6.25 -1.27
CA CYS A 260 -38.88 -7.26 -0.43
C CYS A 260 -38.96 -6.86 1.04
N ILE A 261 -38.58 -5.63 1.35
CA ILE A 261 -38.52 -5.14 2.74
C ILE A 261 -39.93 -5.07 3.35
N ARG A 262 -40.90 -4.51 2.63
CA ARG A 262 -42.30 -4.45 3.08
C ARG A 262 -42.90 -5.83 3.34
N TRP A 263 -42.57 -6.83 2.50
CA TRP A 263 -43.05 -8.19 2.73
C TRP A 263 -42.36 -8.84 3.94
N LEU A 264 -41.06 -8.61 4.13
CA LEU A 264 -40.30 -9.10 5.27
C LEU A 264 -40.78 -8.50 6.60
N ASP A 265 -41.25 -7.24 6.59
CA ASP A 265 -41.82 -6.58 7.77
C ASP A 265 -43.02 -7.34 8.35
N GLU A 266 -43.79 -8.02 7.50
CA GLU A 266 -44.96 -8.79 7.92
C GLU A 266 -44.61 -10.19 8.44
N GLN A 267 -43.34 -10.60 8.40
CA GLN A 267 -42.91 -11.94 8.77
C GLN A 267 -42.38 -12.01 10.21
N PRO A 268 -42.52 -13.17 10.90
CA PRO A 268 -41.88 -13.42 12.18
C PRO A 268 -40.35 -13.40 12.10
N ASP A 269 -39.71 -13.08 13.22
CA ASP A 269 -38.26 -13.01 13.33
C ASP A 269 -37.59 -14.36 13.03
N GLY A 270 -36.49 -14.32 12.29
CA GLY A 270 -35.69 -15.49 11.91
C GLY A 270 -36.47 -16.59 11.16
N SER A 271 -37.61 -16.27 10.54
CA SER A 271 -38.51 -17.28 9.95
C SER A 271 -38.39 -17.43 8.43
N VAL A 272 -37.69 -16.52 7.76
CA VAL A 272 -37.57 -16.47 6.29
C VAL A 272 -36.22 -16.98 5.83
N LEU A 273 -36.22 -17.90 4.87
CA LEU A 273 -35.06 -18.27 4.07
C LEU A 273 -34.92 -17.30 2.89
N TYR A 274 -33.83 -16.53 2.84
CA TYR A 274 -33.47 -15.80 1.63
C TYR A 274 -32.80 -16.75 0.63
N VAL A 275 -33.20 -16.70 -0.64
CA VAL A 275 -32.68 -17.56 -1.72
C VAL A 275 -32.16 -16.67 -2.84
N CYS A 276 -30.85 -16.63 -3.01
CA CYS A 276 -30.20 -15.83 -4.06
C CYS A 276 -28.86 -16.46 -4.46
N LEU A 277 -28.70 -16.71 -5.76
CA LEU A 277 -27.52 -17.33 -6.35
C LEU A 277 -26.60 -16.30 -7.04
N GLY A 278 -26.61 -15.06 -6.53
CA GLY A 278 -25.77 -13.97 -6.99
C GLY A 278 -26.24 -13.35 -8.32
N SER A 279 -25.36 -12.54 -8.90
CA SER A 279 -25.63 -11.84 -10.18
C SER A 279 -25.44 -12.73 -11.40
N GLY A 280 -24.52 -13.68 -11.33
CA GLY A 280 -24.13 -14.52 -12.47
C GLY A 280 -24.68 -15.94 -12.45
N GLY A 281 -25.11 -16.45 -11.30
CA GLY A 281 -25.56 -17.82 -11.14
C GLY A 281 -26.89 -18.12 -11.84
N THR A 282 -26.92 -19.21 -12.59
CA THR A 282 -28.11 -19.71 -13.29
C THR A 282 -28.33 -21.19 -12.96
N LEU A 283 -29.59 -21.59 -12.91
CA LEU A 283 -30.00 -22.99 -12.75
C LEU A 283 -30.57 -23.51 -14.07
N SER A 284 -30.47 -24.82 -14.32
CA SER A 284 -31.24 -25.45 -15.40
C SER A 284 -32.74 -25.36 -15.12
N VAL A 285 -33.57 -25.50 -16.17
CA VAL A 285 -35.03 -25.49 -16.00
C VAL A 285 -35.47 -26.61 -15.05
N ALA A 286 -34.87 -27.79 -15.21
CA ALA A 286 -35.14 -28.94 -14.33
C ALA A 286 -34.75 -28.65 -12.87
N GLN A 287 -33.59 -28.04 -12.62
CA GLN A 287 -33.16 -27.72 -11.26
C GLN A 287 -34.00 -26.60 -10.63
N MET A 288 -34.44 -25.61 -11.41
CA MET A 288 -35.35 -24.57 -10.95
C MET A 288 -36.69 -25.16 -10.50
N ALA A 289 -37.23 -26.13 -11.25
CA ALA A 289 -38.47 -26.82 -10.89
C ALA A 289 -38.33 -27.62 -9.58
N GLU A 290 -37.22 -28.35 -9.38
CA GLU A 290 -36.96 -29.07 -8.14
C GLU A 290 -36.71 -28.14 -6.94
N LEU A 291 -36.04 -26.99 -7.16
CA LEU A 291 -35.86 -25.97 -6.12
C LEU A 291 -37.22 -25.39 -5.69
N ALA A 292 -38.07 -25.01 -6.65
CA ALA A 292 -39.42 -24.50 -6.37
C ALA A 292 -40.25 -25.53 -5.58
N ALA A 293 -40.32 -26.77 -6.06
CA ALA A 293 -41.06 -27.84 -5.40
C ALA A 293 -40.51 -28.15 -4.00
N GLY A 294 -39.18 -28.09 -3.82
CA GLY A 294 -38.53 -28.31 -2.54
C GLY A 294 -38.76 -27.19 -1.54
N LEU A 295 -38.75 -25.93 -1.99
CA LEU A 295 -39.13 -24.77 -1.16
C LEU A 295 -40.57 -24.88 -0.68
N GLU A 296 -41.51 -25.20 -1.59
CA GLU A 296 -42.92 -25.44 -1.26
C GLU A 296 -43.07 -26.59 -0.23
N ALA A 297 -42.44 -27.74 -0.50
CA ALA A 297 -42.50 -28.91 0.38
C ALA A 297 -41.74 -28.73 1.71
N SER A 298 -40.89 -27.71 1.85
CA SER A 298 -40.18 -27.41 3.09
C SER A 298 -41.10 -26.88 4.18
N GLY A 299 -42.20 -26.22 3.80
CA GLY A 299 -43.12 -25.50 4.69
C GLY A 299 -42.50 -24.27 5.36
N GLN A 300 -41.27 -23.87 4.99
CA GLN A 300 -40.61 -22.67 5.50
C GLN A 300 -41.00 -21.45 4.67
N ARG A 301 -40.94 -20.26 5.29
CA ARG A 301 -41.10 -19.02 4.52
C ARG A 301 -39.86 -18.75 3.71
N PHE A 302 -40.01 -18.18 2.52
CA PHE A 302 -38.86 -17.88 1.66
C PHE A 302 -39.03 -16.58 0.88
N LEU A 303 -37.90 -15.91 0.61
CA LEU A 303 -37.81 -14.83 -0.37
C LEU A 303 -36.81 -15.28 -1.43
N TRP A 304 -37.26 -15.46 -2.68
CA TRP A 304 -36.44 -15.99 -3.76
C TRP A 304 -36.26 -14.98 -4.89
N VAL A 305 -34.99 -14.65 -5.17
CA VAL A 305 -34.60 -13.90 -6.37
C VAL A 305 -34.48 -14.88 -7.54
N VAL A 306 -35.41 -14.81 -8.49
CA VAL A 306 -35.47 -15.71 -9.65
C VAL A 306 -34.78 -15.07 -10.84
N ARG A 307 -33.87 -15.83 -11.47
CA ARG A 307 -33.20 -15.46 -12.73
C ARG A 307 -33.66 -16.39 -13.84
N PHE A 308 -33.42 -16.00 -15.09
CA PHE A 308 -33.65 -16.89 -16.23
C PHE A 308 -32.84 -18.18 -16.09
N PRO A 309 -33.45 -19.36 -16.33
CA PRO A 309 -32.71 -20.60 -16.33
C PRO A 309 -31.78 -20.70 -17.54
N SER A 310 -30.75 -21.55 -17.41
CA SER A 310 -29.80 -21.89 -18.46
C SER A 310 -29.43 -23.36 -18.34
N ASP A 311 -29.69 -24.13 -19.39
CA ASP A 311 -29.32 -25.56 -19.46
C ASP A 311 -27.89 -25.77 -19.99
N LYS A 312 -27.22 -24.70 -20.42
CA LYS A 312 -25.89 -24.74 -21.06
C LYS A 312 -24.76 -24.37 -20.11
N ASP A 313 -24.99 -23.36 -19.27
CA ASP A 313 -23.96 -22.75 -18.43
C ASP A 313 -24.60 -22.21 -17.15
N VAL A 314 -23.98 -22.53 -16.00
CA VAL A 314 -24.38 -22.11 -14.65
C VAL A 314 -23.93 -20.70 -14.28
N SER A 315 -23.15 -20.04 -15.15
CA SER A 315 -22.64 -18.68 -15.02
C SER A 315 -23.16 -17.72 -16.11
N ALA A 316 -24.17 -18.16 -16.88
CA ALA A 316 -24.65 -17.49 -18.09
C ALA A 316 -25.16 -16.05 -17.89
N SER A 317 -25.43 -15.62 -16.66
CA SER A 317 -25.88 -14.25 -16.37
C SER A 317 -24.77 -13.29 -15.94
N TYR A 318 -23.52 -13.75 -15.79
CA TYR A 318 -22.46 -12.93 -15.20
C TYR A 318 -22.09 -11.71 -16.07
N PHE A 319 -22.08 -11.87 -17.41
CA PHE A 319 -21.74 -10.82 -18.38
C PHE A 319 -22.84 -10.53 -19.41
N GLY A 320 -24.11 -10.74 -19.06
CA GLY A 320 -25.23 -10.47 -19.98
C GLY A 320 -25.36 -11.48 -21.13
N THR A 321 -24.66 -12.62 -21.08
CA THR A 321 -24.75 -13.70 -22.09
C THR A 321 -26.11 -14.41 -22.12
N ASN A 322 -27.00 -14.11 -21.16
CA ASN A 322 -28.38 -14.58 -21.10
C ASN A 322 -29.39 -13.41 -21.17
N ASP A 323 -29.01 -12.28 -21.78
CA ASP A 323 -29.93 -11.16 -22.05
C ASP A 323 -31.02 -11.62 -23.03
N ARG A 324 -32.20 -11.87 -22.47
CA ARG A 324 -33.43 -12.11 -23.22
C ARG A 324 -34.18 -10.78 -23.35
N GLY A 325 -34.87 -10.56 -24.47
CA GLY A 325 -35.55 -9.30 -24.74
C GLY A 325 -36.55 -8.91 -23.63
N ASP A 326 -36.89 -7.62 -23.56
CA ASP A 326 -37.71 -6.99 -22.50
C ASP A 326 -39.09 -7.64 -22.24
N ASP A 327 -39.56 -8.54 -23.11
CA ASP A 327 -40.84 -9.25 -23.01
C ASP A 327 -40.77 -10.62 -22.28
N ASP A 328 -39.59 -11.15 -21.93
CA ASP A 328 -39.45 -12.45 -21.26
C ASP A 328 -39.46 -12.25 -19.72
N ASP A 329 -40.30 -12.99 -18.99
CA ASP A 329 -40.42 -12.92 -17.52
C ASP A 329 -39.77 -14.15 -16.89
N PRO A 330 -38.73 -14.02 -16.02
CA PRO A 330 -38.12 -15.17 -15.35
C PRO A 330 -39.11 -15.95 -14.49
N MET A 331 -40.22 -15.35 -14.03
CA MET A 331 -41.26 -16.05 -13.29
C MET A 331 -42.03 -17.07 -14.13
N SER A 332 -42.06 -16.91 -15.45
CA SER A 332 -42.77 -17.82 -16.36
C SER A 332 -42.18 -19.24 -16.39
N TYR A 333 -40.94 -19.40 -15.91
CA TYR A 333 -40.24 -20.69 -15.81
C TYR A 333 -40.55 -21.44 -14.51
N LEU A 334 -41.27 -20.83 -13.57
CA LEU A 334 -41.68 -21.49 -12.34
C LEU A 334 -42.78 -22.53 -12.61
N PRO A 335 -42.88 -23.60 -11.80
CA PRO A 335 -43.92 -24.59 -11.96
C PRO A 335 -45.32 -23.98 -11.95
N GLU A 336 -46.22 -24.49 -12.79
CA GLU A 336 -47.59 -23.98 -12.92
C GLU A 336 -48.28 -23.88 -11.54
N GLY A 337 -48.86 -22.70 -11.25
CA GLY A 337 -49.56 -22.41 -10.01
C GLY A 337 -48.67 -22.24 -8.76
N PHE A 338 -47.35 -22.30 -8.88
CA PHE A 338 -46.43 -22.16 -7.74
C PHE A 338 -46.67 -20.87 -6.95
N LEU A 339 -46.71 -19.72 -7.63
CA LEU A 339 -46.90 -18.41 -6.99
C LEU A 339 -48.21 -18.33 -6.18
N GLU A 340 -49.30 -18.94 -6.67
CA GLU A 340 -50.57 -18.98 -5.95
C GLU A 340 -50.53 -19.93 -4.75
N ARG A 341 -49.89 -21.11 -4.90
CA ARG A 341 -49.76 -22.07 -3.80
C ARG A 341 -48.88 -21.56 -2.66
N THR A 342 -47.86 -20.77 -2.97
CA THR A 342 -46.94 -20.20 -1.98
C THR A 342 -47.35 -18.82 -1.49
N LYS A 343 -48.52 -18.30 -1.91
CA LYS A 343 -49.00 -16.98 -1.50
C LYS A 343 -49.10 -16.86 0.02
N GLY A 344 -48.45 -15.84 0.58
CA GLY A 344 -48.40 -15.59 2.03
C GLY A 344 -47.33 -16.37 2.79
N THR A 345 -46.65 -17.32 2.16
CA THR A 345 -45.49 -18.03 2.75
C THR A 345 -44.20 -17.78 1.98
N GLY A 346 -44.28 -17.55 0.67
CA GLY A 346 -43.14 -17.23 -0.19
C GLY A 346 -43.35 -15.93 -0.98
N LEU A 347 -42.26 -15.22 -1.23
CA LEU A 347 -42.17 -14.11 -2.18
C LEU A 347 -41.12 -14.46 -3.24
N ALA A 348 -41.51 -14.45 -4.52
CA ALA A 348 -40.58 -14.54 -5.65
C ALA A 348 -40.42 -13.14 -6.28
N VAL A 349 -39.18 -12.72 -6.49
CA VAL A 349 -38.85 -11.41 -7.09
C VAL A 349 -37.93 -11.61 -8.30
N PRO A 350 -38.17 -10.91 -9.43
CA PRO A 350 -37.39 -11.13 -10.64
C PRO A 350 -36.05 -10.41 -10.57
N LEU A 351 -34.99 -11.10 -10.97
CA LEU A 351 -33.65 -10.60 -11.31
C LEU A 351 -32.81 -9.98 -10.19
N TRP A 352 -33.40 -9.25 -9.23
CA TRP A 352 -32.66 -8.50 -8.22
C TRP A 352 -33.48 -8.25 -6.94
N ALA A 353 -32.77 -8.15 -5.82
CA ALA A 353 -33.28 -7.70 -4.52
C ALA A 353 -32.17 -6.93 -3.78
N PRO A 354 -32.52 -6.02 -2.85
CA PRO A 354 -31.56 -5.30 -2.01
C PRO A 354 -30.94 -6.25 -0.98
N GLN A 355 -29.94 -7.04 -1.39
CA GLN A 355 -29.40 -8.18 -0.64
C GLN A 355 -28.88 -7.81 0.75
N VAL A 356 -28.16 -6.69 0.87
CA VAL A 356 -27.61 -6.22 2.15
C VAL A 356 -28.74 -5.94 3.14
N GLU A 357 -29.79 -5.25 2.70
CA GLU A 357 -30.96 -4.91 3.51
C GLU A 357 -31.79 -6.14 3.85
N VAL A 358 -31.98 -7.06 2.90
CA VAL A 358 -32.66 -8.34 3.15
C VAL A 358 -31.91 -9.16 4.20
N LEU A 359 -30.59 -9.34 4.08
CA LEU A 359 -29.79 -10.10 5.03
C LEU A 359 -29.79 -9.48 6.44
N ASN A 360 -29.80 -8.14 6.54
CA ASN A 360 -29.85 -7.44 7.83
C ASN A 360 -31.27 -7.36 8.41
N HIS A 361 -32.29 -7.83 7.71
CA HIS A 361 -33.66 -7.77 8.20
C HIS A 361 -33.94 -8.85 9.26
N ARG A 362 -34.56 -8.47 10.39
CA ARG A 362 -34.86 -9.34 11.54
C ARG A 362 -35.60 -10.65 11.19
N ALA A 363 -36.40 -10.64 10.12
CA ALA A 363 -37.18 -11.79 9.67
C ALA A 363 -36.34 -12.87 8.97
N VAL A 364 -35.15 -12.54 8.45
CA VAL A 364 -34.30 -13.49 7.75
C VAL A 364 -33.57 -14.37 8.76
N GLY A 365 -33.77 -15.69 8.64
CA GLY A 365 -33.20 -16.70 9.53
C GLY A 365 -32.19 -17.63 8.87
N GLY A 366 -32.03 -17.52 7.54
CA GLY A 366 -31.07 -18.30 6.77
C GLY A 366 -30.94 -17.80 5.33
N PHE A 367 -29.85 -18.17 4.68
CA PHE A 367 -29.53 -17.76 3.32
C PHE A 367 -29.08 -18.93 2.43
N LEU A 368 -29.91 -19.35 1.48
CA LEU A 368 -29.49 -20.24 0.40
C LEU A 368 -28.68 -19.45 -0.62
N SER A 369 -27.38 -19.76 -0.67
CA SER A 369 -26.40 -18.96 -1.38
C SER A 369 -25.47 -19.81 -2.23
N HIS A 370 -25.10 -19.26 -3.38
CA HIS A 370 -24.02 -19.74 -4.23
C HIS A 370 -22.61 -19.68 -3.59
N CYS A 371 -22.45 -19.10 -2.40
CA CYS A 371 -21.16 -19.00 -1.70
C CYS A 371 -20.12 -18.12 -2.41
N GLY A 372 -20.55 -17.19 -3.26
CA GLY A 372 -19.69 -16.10 -3.72
C GLY A 372 -19.19 -15.29 -2.50
N TRP A 373 -17.94 -14.82 -2.56
CA TRP A 373 -17.29 -14.29 -1.36
C TRP A 373 -17.95 -13.02 -0.82
N ASN A 374 -18.37 -12.08 -1.67
CA ASN A 374 -19.08 -10.87 -1.21
C ASN A 374 -20.38 -11.22 -0.46
N SER A 375 -21.20 -12.11 -1.03
CA SER A 375 -22.43 -12.60 -0.37
C SER A 375 -22.15 -13.34 0.94
N THR A 376 -20.99 -13.99 1.05
CA THR A 376 -20.55 -14.68 2.26
C THR A 376 -20.19 -13.67 3.35
N LEU A 377 -19.43 -12.61 3.01
CA LEU A 377 -19.09 -11.54 3.95
C LEU A 377 -20.35 -10.77 4.41
N GLU A 378 -21.30 -10.51 3.51
CA GLU A 378 -22.58 -9.89 3.85
C GLU A 378 -23.38 -10.76 4.84
N ALA A 379 -23.46 -12.07 4.59
CA ALA A 379 -24.14 -13.01 5.49
C ALA A 379 -23.47 -13.12 6.86
N ALA A 380 -22.14 -13.21 6.89
CA ALA A 380 -21.35 -13.22 8.11
C ALA A 380 -21.54 -11.93 8.91
N SER A 381 -21.51 -10.77 8.24
CA SER A 381 -21.71 -9.45 8.87
C SER A 381 -23.13 -9.26 9.38
N ALA A 382 -24.14 -9.83 8.72
CA ALA A 382 -25.53 -9.81 9.16
C ALA A 382 -25.82 -10.83 10.29
N GLY A 383 -24.97 -11.85 10.44
CA GLY A 383 -25.17 -12.95 11.38
C GLY A 383 -26.19 -13.98 10.89
N VAL A 384 -26.28 -14.19 9.58
CA VAL A 384 -27.23 -15.11 8.93
C VAL A 384 -26.51 -16.39 8.49
N PRO A 385 -26.95 -17.59 8.91
CA PRO A 385 -26.33 -18.84 8.50
C PRO A 385 -26.68 -19.18 7.05
N MET A 386 -25.84 -19.98 6.40
CA MET A 386 -25.96 -20.26 4.97
C MET A 386 -26.38 -21.70 4.67
N LEU A 387 -27.16 -21.89 3.63
CA LEU A 387 -27.29 -23.17 2.92
C LEU A 387 -26.43 -23.08 1.66
N ALA A 388 -25.31 -23.80 1.66
CA ALA A 388 -24.30 -23.70 0.61
C ALA A 388 -24.73 -24.44 -0.66
N TRP A 389 -24.80 -23.70 -1.77
CA TRP A 389 -25.17 -24.18 -3.11
C TRP A 389 -24.18 -23.68 -4.19
N PRO A 390 -22.90 -24.09 -4.14
CA PRO A 390 -21.89 -23.56 -5.05
C PRO A 390 -22.17 -23.90 -6.51
N LEU A 391 -21.89 -22.96 -7.42
CA LEU A 391 -22.15 -23.10 -8.86
C LEU A 391 -20.86 -23.04 -9.70
N PHE A 392 -20.07 -21.98 -9.54
CA PHE A 392 -18.92 -21.68 -10.39
C PHE A 392 -17.74 -21.04 -9.63
N ALA A 393 -16.66 -20.72 -10.35
CA ALA A 393 -15.45 -20.05 -9.81
C ALA A 393 -14.85 -20.82 -8.62
N GLU A 394 -14.61 -20.15 -7.48
CA GLU A 394 -14.05 -20.74 -6.26
C GLU A 394 -15.13 -21.15 -5.23
N GLN A 395 -16.41 -21.06 -5.60
CA GLN A 395 -17.53 -21.24 -4.67
C GLN A 395 -17.54 -22.61 -3.99
N ARG A 396 -17.05 -23.67 -4.65
CA ARG A 396 -16.94 -25.01 -4.06
C ARG A 396 -15.96 -25.04 -2.90
N MET A 397 -14.81 -24.38 -3.05
CA MET A 397 -13.82 -24.20 -1.99
C MET A 397 -14.43 -23.43 -0.82
N ASN A 398 -15.13 -22.34 -1.14
CA ASN A 398 -15.84 -21.54 -0.14
C ASN A 398 -16.84 -22.41 0.64
N ALA A 399 -17.64 -23.22 -0.05
CA ALA A 399 -18.60 -24.12 0.59
C ALA A 399 -17.93 -25.18 1.49
N VAL A 400 -16.75 -25.71 1.13
CA VAL A 400 -15.98 -26.60 2.02
C VAL A 400 -15.56 -25.85 3.29
N MET A 401 -14.95 -24.68 3.14
CA MET A 401 -14.46 -23.88 4.24
C MET A 401 -15.58 -23.47 5.21
N LEU A 402 -16.67 -22.94 4.67
CA LEU A 402 -17.81 -22.42 5.43
C LEU A 402 -18.55 -23.51 6.21
N SER A 403 -18.54 -24.75 5.72
CA SER A 403 -19.14 -25.90 6.39
C SER A 403 -18.18 -26.67 7.30
N SER A 404 -16.92 -26.26 7.39
CA SER A 404 -15.97 -26.85 8.34
C SER A 404 -16.36 -26.52 9.79
N GLU A 405 -15.93 -27.35 10.73
CA GLU A 405 -16.14 -27.08 12.17
C GLU A 405 -15.46 -25.78 12.64
N ARG A 406 -14.44 -25.31 11.91
CA ARG A 406 -13.71 -24.08 12.22
C ARG A 406 -14.59 -22.84 11.96
N VAL A 407 -15.15 -22.75 10.76
CA VAL A 407 -15.97 -21.58 10.36
C VAL A 407 -17.43 -21.76 10.71
N GLY A 408 -18.02 -22.92 10.46
CA GLY A 408 -19.37 -23.30 10.87
C GLY A 408 -20.52 -22.41 10.39
N LEU A 409 -20.31 -21.57 9.37
CA LEU A 409 -21.32 -20.62 8.87
C LEU A 409 -22.38 -21.30 8.00
N ALA A 410 -22.03 -22.41 7.33
CA ALA A 410 -22.86 -23.01 6.31
C ALA A 410 -23.19 -24.50 6.54
N VAL A 411 -24.41 -24.89 6.15
CA VAL A 411 -24.79 -26.29 5.96
C VAL A 411 -24.69 -26.61 4.46
N ARG A 412 -23.94 -27.65 4.08
CA ARG A 412 -23.76 -28.05 2.68
C ARG A 412 -24.83 -29.04 2.24
N VAL A 413 -25.44 -28.79 1.08
CA VAL A 413 -26.24 -29.79 0.37
C VAL A 413 -25.28 -30.71 -0.38
N ARG A 414 -25.28 -32.01 -0.05
CA ARG A 414 -24.56 -33.02 -0.84
C ARG A 414 -25.60 -33.93 -1.49
N PRO A 415 -25.64 -34.03 -2.83
CA PRO A 415 -26.50 -34.99 -3.51
C PRO A 415 -26.18 -36.41 -3.01
N SER A 416 -27.21 -37.20 -2.72
CA SER A 416 -27.03 -38.58 -2.25
C SER A 416 -26.53 -39.55 -3.34
N SER A 417 -26.58 -39.14 -4.62
CA SER A 417 -26.03 -39.90 -5.73
C SER A 417 -24.60 -39.44 -6.05
N ALA A 418 -23.64 -40.34 -5.87
CA ALA A 418 -22.21 -40.12 -6.03
C ALA A 418 -21.78 -39.98 -7.50
N ARG A 419 -22.26 -38.95 -8.22
CA ARG A 419 -21.61 -38.47 -9.43
C ARG A 419 -21.17 -37.02 -9.25
N PRO A 420 -19.91 -36.67 -9.55
CA PRO A 420 -19.35 -35.32 -9.34
C PRO A 420 -19.91 -34.26 -10.31
N ASP A 421 -20.76 -34.65 -11.27
CA ASP A 421 -21.17 -33.79 -12.36
C ASP A 421 -22.61 -33.31 -12.12
N TYR A 422 -22.77 -32.05 -11.72
CA TYR A 422 -23.96 -31.18 -11.88
C TYR A 422 -25.34 -31.89 -11.88
N GLY A 423 -25.53 -32.86 -10.98
CA GLY A 423 -26.77 -33.62 -10.91
C GLY A 423 -27.89 -32.72 -10.41
N VAL A 424 -29.09 -32.89 -10.96
CA VAL A 424 -30.27 -32.21 -10.43
C VAL A 424 -30.50 -32.68 -8.99
N VAL A 425 -30.45 -31.75 -8.04
CA VAL A 425 -30.77 -31.96 -6.63
C VAL A 425 -32.29 -32.12 -6.51
N PRO A 426 -32.79 -33.29 -6.05
CA PRO A 426 -34.22 -33.54 -5.93
C PRO A 426 -34.91 -32.65 -4.89
N ARG A 427 -36.19 -32.35 -5.10
CA ARG A 427 -37.02 -31.55 -4.20
C ARG A 427 -37.05 -32.06 -2.76
N GLU A 428 -36.96 -33.37 -2.55
CA GLU A 428 -36.95 -33.97 -1.21
C GLU A 428 -35.68 -33.59 -0.46
N GLU A 429 -34.54 -33.58 -1.16
CA GLU A 429 -33.26 -33.14 -0.62
C GLU A 429 -33.26 -31.63 -0.36
N VAL A 430 -33.81 -30.83 -1.28
CA VAL A 430 -34.01 -29.38 -1.07
C VAL A 430 -34.86 -29.14 0.18
N ALA A 431 -36.03 -29.75 0.28
CA ALA A 431 -36.94 -29.58 1.42
C ALA A 431 -36.28 -30.02 2.74
N SER A 432 -35.51 -31.12 2.71
CA SER A 432 -34.74 -31.60 3.86
C SER A 432 -33.65 -30.60 4.27
N ALA A 433 -32.87 -30.10 3.32
CA ALA A 433 -31.81 -29.14 3.55
C ALA A 433 -32.32 -27.81 4.11
N VAL A 434 -33.41 -27.29 3.54
CA VAL A 434 -34.09 -26.09 4.04
C VAL A 434 -34.56 -26.29 5.48
N ARG A 435 -35.20 -27.41 5.80
CA ARG A 435 -35.60 -27.71 7.19
C ARG A 435 -34.41 -27.85 8.13
N LYS A 436 -33.32 -28.50 7.70
CA LYS A 436 -32.10 -28.65 8.50
C LYS A 436 -31.49 -27.30 8.89
N LEU A 437 -31.47 -26.34 7.96
CA LEU A 437 -30.98 -24.98 8.25
C LEU A 437 -31.96 -24.19 9.12
N MET A 438 -33.24 -24.16 8.75
CA MET A 438 -34.20 -23.26 9.40
C MET A 438 -34.58 -23.74 10.81
N VAL A 439 -34.88 -25.03 10.99
CA VAL A 439 -35.42 -25.58 12.24
C VAL A 439 -34.62 -26.73 12.85
N GLY A 440 -33.57 -27.21 12.17
CA GLY A 440 -32.73 -28.31 12.64
C GLY A 440 -31.58 -27.89 13.57
N GLU A 441 -30.99 -28.87 14.27
CA GLU A 441 -29.86 -28.65 15.19
C GLU A 441 -28.61 -28.12 14.48
N MET A 442 -28.29 -28.64 13.30
CA MET A 442 -27.18 -28.13 12.48
C MET A 442 -27.38 -26.64 12.13
N GLY A 443 -28.60 -26.25 11.79
CA GLY A 443 -28.95 -24.86 11.54
C GLY A 443 -28.87 -23.99 12.80
N ALA A 444 -29.24 -24.52 13.96
CA ALA A 444 -29.08 -23.81 15.24
C ALA A 444 -27.60 -23.57 15.58
N ALA A 445 -26.74 -24.57 15.36
CA ALA A 445 -25.30 -24.43 15.53
C ALA A 445 -24.73 -23.38 14.55
N ALA A 446 -25.12 -23.43 13.28
CA ALA A 446 -24.70 -22.46 12.28
C ALA A 446 -25.17 -21.03 12.60
N ARG A 447 -26.40 -20.85 13.10
CA ARG A 447 -26.88 -19.53 13.58
C ARG A 447 -26.04 -18.98 14.71
N LYS A 448 -25.70 -19.83 15.69
CA LYS A 448 -24.84 -19.42 16.81
C LYS A 448 -23.50 -18.92 16.27
N LYS A 449 -22.90 -19.67 15.36
CA LYS A 449 -21.61 -19.33 14.76
C LYS A 449 -21.67 -18.07 13.88
N ALA A 450 -22.76 -17.88 13.13
CA ALA A 450 -23.01 -16.66 12.38
C ALA A 450 -23.09 -15.43 13.31
N GLY A 451 -23.72 -15.55 14.48
CA GLY A 451 -23.73 -14.48 15.50
C GLY A 451 -22.34 -14.15 16.04
N GLU A 452 -21.48 -15.16 16.27
CA GLU A 452 -20.09 -14.94 16.67
C GLU A 452 -19.28 -14.23 15.56
N LEU A 453 -19.48 -14.63 14.30
CA LEU A 453 -18.82 -14.03 13.15
C LEU A 453 -19.29 -12.59 12.91
N ARG A 454 -20.57 -12.28 13.13
CA ARG A 454 -21.08 -10.90 13.10
C ARG A 454 -20.38 -10.03 14.12
N ALA A 455 -20.26 -10.48 15.37
CA ALA A 455 -19.56 -9.73 16.40
C ALA A 455 -18.09 -9.51 16.04
N ALA A 456 -17.43 -10.52 15.45
CA ALA A 456 -16.05 -10.40 14.97
C ALA A 456 -15.91 -9.44 13.79
N ALA A 457 -16.85 -9.44 12.84
CA ALA A 457 -16.91 -8.48 11.73
C ALA A 457 -17.09 -7.04 12.25
N GLU A 458 -18.00 -6.81 13.21
CA GLU A 458 -18.21 -5.51 13.84
C GLU A 458 -16.93 -5.02 14.55
N MET A 459 -16.20 -5.90 15.25
CA MET A 459 -14.90 -5.56 15.84
C MET A 459 -13.82 -5.28 14.79
N ALA A 460 -13.78 -6.06 13.70
CA ALA A 460 -12.81 -5.90 12.62
C ALA A 460 -12.92 -4.51 11.97
N SER A 461 -14.16 -4.07 11.70
CA SER A 461 -14.48 -2.80 11.02
C SER A 461 -14.61 -1.58 11.96
N ALA A 462 -14.51 -1.76 13.28
CA ALA A 462 -14.56 -0.65 14.22
C ALA A 462 -13.39 0.33 13.99
N PRO A 463 -13.56 1.65 14.28
CA PRO A 463 -12.45 2.59 14.24
C PRO A 463 -11.27 2.13 15.10
N GLY A 464 -10.08 2.03 14.49
CA GLY A 464 -8.89 1.49 15.15
C GLY A 464 -8.87 -0.04 15.32
N GLY A 465 -9.86 -0.75 14.77
CA GLY A 465 -9.92 -2.21 14.73
C GLY A 465 -8.93 -2.84 13.73
N PRO A 466 -8.89 -4.19 13.68
CA PRO A 466 -7.96 -4.95 12.83
C PRO A 466 -7.89 -4.50 11.36
N GLN A 467 -9.03 -4.21 10.73
CA GLN A 467 -9.08 -3.76 9.33
C GLN A 467 -8.33 -2.42 9.16
N HIS A 468 -8.61 -1.46 10.04
CA HIS A 468 -7.95 -0.16 10.04
C HIS A 468 -6.46 -0.28 10.31
N GLN A 469 -6.05 -1.13 11.25
CA GLN A 469 -4.65 -1.36 11.60
C GLN A 469 -3.88 -2.02 10.45
N ALA A 470 -4.48 -3.01 9.77
CA ALA A 470 -3.87 -3.68 8.62
C ALA A 470 -3.63 -2.69 7.47
N LEU A 471 -4.62 -1.85 7.14
CA LEU A 471 -4.47 -0.80 6.14
C LEU A 471 -3.44 0.26 6.56
N ALA A 472 -3.45 0.70 7.82
CA ALA A 472 -2.48 1.66 8.34
C ALA A 472 -1.04 1.09 8.30
N GLY A 473 -0.85 -0.19 8.63
CA GLY A 473 0.44 -0.86 8.54
C GLY A 473 0.96 -0.93 7.11
N MET A 474 0.08 -1.23 6.13
CA MET A 474 0.44 -1.21 4.71
C MET A 474 0.79 0.21 4.23
N VAL A 475 -0.06 1.21 4.50
CA VAL A 475 0.17 2.61 4.11
C VAL A 475 1.43 3.16 4.78
N GLY A 476 1.71 2.75 6.02
CA GLY A 476 2.93 3.09 6.75
C GLY A 476 4.19 2.63 6.01
N LYS A 477 4.14 1.48 5.33
CA LYS A 477 5.26 1.01 4.51
C LYS A 477 5.55 1.92 3.33
N TRP A 478 4.58 2.69 2.83
CA TRP A 478 4.75 3.61 1.68
C TRP A 478 5.66 4.79 1.97
N LYS A 479 5.93 5.06 3.25
CA LYS A 479 6.79 6.14 3.68
C LYS A 479 8.21 5.63 3.93
N ALA A 480 9.22 6.32 3.42
CA ALA A 480 10.62 6.10 3.83
C ALA A 480 10.87 6.61 5.27
N HIS A 481 10.18 7.71 5.62
CA HIS A 481 10.24 8.40 6.90
C HIS A 481 8.84 8.82 7.36
N GLU A 482 8.58 8.76 8.67
CA GLU A 482 7.31 9.23 9.25
C GLU A 482 7.17 10.76 9.20
N HIS A 483 8.32 11.46 9.27
CA HIS A 483 8.43 12.91 9.29
C HIS A 483 9.16 13.43 8.05
N ALA A 484 9.02 14.73 7.76
CA ALA A 484 9.71 15.38 6.65
C ALA A 484 11.24 15.22 6.78
N ILE A 485 11.91 14.97 5.66
CA ILE A 485 13.38 14.98 5.60
C ILE A 485 13.82 16.44 5.52
N LEU A 486 14.67 16.86 6.45
CA LEU A 486 15.20 18.22 6.55
C LEU A 486 16.57 18.37 5.89
N ASN A 487 17.37 17.31 5.84
CA ASN A 487 18.69 17.31 5.22
C ASN A 487 19.01 15.93 4.63
N ILE A 488 19.66 15.92 3.47
CA ILE A 488 20.19 14.73 2.79
C ILE A 488 21.64 14.98 2.43
N VAL A 489 22.53 14.08 2.84
CA VAL A 489 23.96 14.17 2.53
C VAL A 489 24.44 12.85 1.93
N TRP A 490 25.07 12.93 0.77
CA TRP A 490 25.70 11.77 0.13
C TRP A 490 26.96 11.35 0.87
N LEU A 491 27.15 10.04 0.99
CA LEU A 491 28.46 9.51 1.32
C LEU A 491 29.43 9.81 0.16
N PRO A 492 30.72 9.96 0.45
CA PRO A 492 31.70 10.12 -0.60
C PRO A 492 31.69 8.93 -1.57
N PRO A 493 31.80 9.14 -2.89
CA PRO A 493 31.65 8.07 -3.89
C PRO A 493 32.57 6.86 -3.70
N ASP A 494 33.74 7.08 -3.09
CA ASP A 494 34.71 6.01 -2.77
C ASP A 494 34.18 4.98 -1.75
N TYR A 495 33.05 5.28 -1.10
CA TYR A 495 32.41 4.45 -0.06
C TYR A 495 31.05 3.87 -0.50
N GLY A 496 30.77 3.90 -1.81
CA GLY A 496 29.53 3.41 -2.41
C GLY A 496 28.42 4.45 -2.51
N ASP A 497 27.31 4.05 -3.14
CA ASP A 497 26.14 4.89 -3.35
C ASP A 497 25.24 4.84 -2.10
N ALA A 498 25.49 5.76 -1.17
CA ALA A 498 24.78 5.82 0.09
C ALA A 498 24.44 7.25 0.50
N ILE A 499 23.34 7.42 1.23
CA ILE A 499 22.86 8.72 1.72
C ILE A 499 22.55 8.69 3.23
N ALA A 500 22.74 9.84 3.86
CA ALA A 500 22.28 10.14 5.20
C ALA A 500 21.10 11.10 5.16
N CYS A 501 20.00 10.75 5.82
CA CYS A 501 18.79 11.57 5.91
C CYS A 501 18.55 11.98 7.36
N VAL A 502 18.41 13.29 7.62
CA VAL A 502 17.98 13.84 8.90
C VAL A 502 16.50 14.23 8.81
N CYS A 503 15.68 13.68 9.70
CA CYS A 503 14.24 13.92 9.75
C CYS A 503 13.87 15.05 10.72
N ALA A 504 12.66 15.60 10.55
CA ALA A 504 12.14 16.67 11.40
C ALA A 504 11.92 16.26 12.86
N ASP A 505 11.83 14.96 13.15
CA ASP A 505 11.81 14.40 14.51
C ASP A 505 13.21 14.25 15.13
N GLY A 506 14.27 14.64 14.42
CA GLY A 506 15.66 14.53 14.86
C GLY A 506 16.32 13.19 14.60
N THR A 507 15.62 12.24 13.96
CA THR A 507 16.18 10.94 13.59
C THR A 507 17.15 11.09 12.43
N LEU A 508 18.34 10.49 12.54
CA LEU A 508 19.28 10.32 11.43
C LEU A 508 19.23 8.87 10.95
N SER A 509 19.16 8.67 9.63
CA SER A 509 19.14 7.35 9.02
C SER A 509 20.13 7.26 7.86
N LEU A 510 20.76 6.10 7.70
CA LEU A 510 21.65 5.80 6.59
C LEU A 510 20.97 4.81 5.64
N TRP A 511 21.12 5.08 4.36
CA TRP A 511 20.57 4.27 3.27
C TRP A 511 21.65 3.98 2.24
N GLU A 512 21.65 2.78 1.69
CA GLU A 512 22.58 2.32 0.66
C GLU A 512 21.78 1.85 -0.54
N GLU A 513 22.25 2.17 -1.74
CA GLU A 513 21.73 1.64 -2.99
C GLU A 513 22.20 0.19 -3.19
N VAL A 514 21.26 -0.69 -3.55
CA VAL A 514 21.48 -2.15 -3.64
C VAL A 514 21.24 -2.64 -5.08
N SER A 515 21.42 -1.80 -6.10
CA SER A 515 21.07 -2.16 -7.48
C SER A 515 22.08 -3.15 -8.10
N GLU A 516 21.54 -4.14 -8.82
CA GLU A 516 22.26 -4.89 -9.87
C GLU A 516 21.91 -4.26 -11.23
N ASP A 517 22.84 -4.30 -12.19
CA ASP A 517 22.73 -3.62 -13.48
C ASP A 517 21.38 -3.85 -14.20
N ASP A 518 20.83 -2.79 -14.82
CA ASP A 518 19.57 -2.68 -15.60
C ASP A 518 18.22 -2.53 -14.83
N GLN A 519 18.20 -2.28 -13.51
CA GLN A 519 16.97 -1.95 -12.75
C GLN A 519 16.99 -0.53 -12.13
N LEU A 520 15.80 -0.02 -11.78
CA LEU A 520 15.68 1.21 -10.98
C LEU A 520 16.36 1.01 -9.61
N PRO A 521 17.09 2.02 -9.09
CA PRO A 521 17.88 1.88 -7.87
C PRO A 521 17.01 1.59 -6.65
N THR A 522 17.22 0.42 -6.03
CA THR A 522 16.55 0.04 -4.77
C THR A 522 17.40 0.43 -3.58
N TRP A 523 16.79 1.03 -2.56
CA TRP A 523 17.49 1.54 -1.38
C TRP A 523 17.22 0.71 -0.14
N ARG A 524 18.26 0.39 0.63
CA ARG A 524 18.20 -0.34 1.90
C ARG A 524 18.62 0.57 3.06
N LYS A 525 17.78 0.65 4.09
CA LYS A 525 18.12 1.33 5.35
C LYS A 525 19.15 0.50 6.12
N CYS A 526 20.34 1.06 6.33
CA CYS A 526 21.47 0.39 6.96
C CYS A 526 21.53 0.65 8.47
N LYS A 527 21.27 1.89 8.91
CA LYS A 527 21.36 2.28 10.31
C LYS A 527 20.41 3.42 10.64
N VAL A 528 19.91 3.42 11.88
CA VAL A 528 19.17 4.55 12.47
C VAL A 528 19.91 4.99 13.72
N PHE A 529 20.16 6.30 13.82
CA PHE A 529 20.71 6.95 15.00
C PHE A 529 19.55 7.60 15.73
N GLU A 530 19.11 6.97 16.82
CA GLU A 530 18.07 7.53 17.68
C GLU A 530 18.62 8.70 18.49
N SER A 531 17.88 9.79 18.48
CA SER A 531 18.23 11.01 19.19
C SER A 531 17.41 11.05 20.48
N GLY A 532 18.00 10.66 21.62
CA GLY A 532 17.26 10.47 22.89
C GLY A 532 16.40 11.66 23.33
N ASN A 533 16.95 12.60 24.10
CA ASN A 533 16.23 13.83 24.53
C ASN A 533 16.59 15.07 23.69
N SER A 534 17.38 14.91 22.63
CA SER A 534 17.94 15.99 21.81
C SER A 534 17.94 15.56 20.34
N HIS A 535 17.49 16.41 19.44
CA HIS A 535 17.28 16.12 18.02
C HIS A 535 18.57 16.35 17.21
N ILE A 536 18.85 15.53 16.19
CA ILE A 536 19.92 15.82 15.23
C ILE A 536 19.43 16.90 14.27
N LEU A 537 20.21 17.98 14.11
CA LEU A 537 19.89 19.12 13.26
C LEU A 537 20.61 19.07 11.91
N ASN A 538 21.84 18.53 11.89
CA ASN A 538 22.66 18.48 10.68
C ASN A 538 23.68 17.34 10.77
N VAL A 539 24.11 16.84 9.61
CA VAL A 539 25.11 15.77 9.46
C VAL A 539 26.02 16.13 8.30
N GLN A 540 27.30 15.79 8.39
CA GLN A 540 28.25 15.92 7.28
C GLN A 540 29.29 14.79 7.33
N PHE A 541 29.67 14.28 6.16
CA PHE A 541 30.74 13.30 6.04
C PHE A 541 32.10 13.95 5.82
N GLY A 542 33.09 13.33 6.43
CA GLY A 542 34.49 13.72 6.38
C GLY A 542 35.36 12.62 5.81
N LEU A 543 36.19 12.98 4.84
CA LEU A 543 37.10 12.06 4.18
C LEU A 543 38.46 12.04 4.88
N GLN A 544 38.89 10.84 5.30
CA GLN A 544 40.27 10.54 5.67
C GLN A 544 40.72 9.32 4.84
N LEU A 545 42.02 9.22 4.53
CA LEU A 545 42.56 8.16 3.66
C LEU A 545 42.29 6.73 4.15
N SER A 546 42.08 6.55 5.46
CA SER A 546 41.95 5.24 6.10
C SER A 546 40.60 4.97 6.77
N SER A 547 39.69 5.96 6.82
CA SER A 547 38.39 5.83 7.47
C SER A 547 37.42 6.93 7.03
N LEU A 548 36.13 6.64 7.16
CA LEU A 548 35.07 7.62 6.94
C LEU A 548 34.63 8.19 8.28
N LYS A 549 34.62 9.51 8.42
CA LYS A 549 34.10 10.19 9.61
C LYS A 549 32.75 10.83 9.30
N MET A 550 31.90 10.90 10.32
CA MET A 550 30.60 11.56 10.24
C MET A 550 30.45 12.48 11.44
N VAL A 551 30.15 13.74 11.20
CA VAL A 551 29.87 14.72 12.26
C VAL A 551 28.39 14.99 12.29
N THR A 552 27.81 14.99 13.49
CA THR A 552 26.42 15.38 13.71
C THR A 552 26.32 16.52 14.72
N ALA A 553 25.41 17.45 14.45
CA ALA A 553 25.07 18.56 15.33
C ALA A 553 23.69 18.34 15.96
N TYR A 554 23.57 18.54 17.26
CA TYR A 554 22.35 18.31 18.03
C TYR A 554 21.69 19.60 18.50
N SER A 555 20.39 19.52 18.78
CA SER A 555 19.55 20.63 19.25
C SER A 555 19.92 21.17 20.62
N ASP A 556 20.74 20.44 21.39
CA ASP A 556 21.27 20.88 22.68
C ASP A 556 22.71 21.43 22.58
N GLY A 557 23.16 21.73 21.35
CA GLY A 557 24.48 22.30 21.06
C GLY A 557 25.64 21.30 21.13
N GLN A 558 25.34 20.00 21.30
CA GLN A 558 26.36 18.95 21.19
C GLN A 558 26.76 18.70 19.75
N VAL A 559 28.03 18.36 19.59
CA VAL A 559 28.64 17.88 18.36
C VAL A 559 29.19 16.49 18.64
N LYS A 560 28.80 15.52 17.83
CA LYS A 560 29.32 14.15 17.92
C LYS A 560 30.05 13.78 16.64
N VAL A 561 31.19 13.12 16.80
CA VAL A 561 31.99 12.62 15.68
C VAL A 561 32.01 11.11 15.74
N TYR A 562 31.54 10.48 14.67
CA TYR A 562 31.56 9.04 14.47
C TYR A 562 32.62 8.66 13.45
N GLU A 563 33.10 7.44 13.53
CA GLU A 563 34.04 6.86 12.59
C GLU A 563 33.58 5.47 12.16
N LEU A 564 33.75 5.22 10.86
CA LEU A 564 33.55 3.94 10.23
C LEU A 564 34.89 3.44 9.72
N LEU A 565 35.31 2.29 10.26
CA LEU A 565 36.61 1.66 9.93
C LEU A 565 36.50 0.74 8.71
N ASP A 566 35.36 0.09 8.53
CA ASP A 566 35.08 -0.78 7.38
C ASP A 566 33.98 -0.15 6.53
N SER A 567 34.33 0.27 5.32
CA SER A 567 33.41 0.90 4.38
C SER A 567 32.31 -0.02 3.87
N LEU A 568 32.48 -1.34 4.00
CA LEU A 568 31.50 -2.34 3.59
C LEU A 568 30.42 -2.61 4.65
N GLU A 569 30.61 -2.11 5.88
CA GLU A 569 29.72 -2.36 7.01
C GLU A 569 29.11 -1.06 7.55
N LEU A 570 28.30 -0.38 6.70
CA LEU A 570 27.68 0.92 7.00
C LEU A 570 26.80 0.95 8.28
N ASP A 571 26.53 -0.19 8.90
CA ASP A 571 25.84 -0.33 10.18
C ASP A 571 26.77 -0.23 11.42
N LYS A 572 28.10 -0.25 11.25
CA LYS A 572 29.08 -0.35 12.35
C LYS A 572 29.81 0.94 12.74
N TRP A 573 29.15 2.08 12.63
CA TRP A 573 29.66 3.37 13.12
C TRP A 573 29.96 3.40 14.63
N GLN A 574 31.13 3.94 15.00
CA GLN A 574 31.59 4.09 16.39
C GLN A 574 31.69 5.57 16.79
N LEU A 575 31.22 5.93 17.99
CA LEU A 575 31.37 7.29 18.53
C LEU A 575 32.82 7.52 18.98
N GLN A 576 33.49 8.50 18.37
CA GLN A 576 34.87 8.87 18.68
C GLN A 576 34.99 10.06 19.62
N ALA A 577 34.11 11.06 19.46
CA ALA A 577 34.14 12.27 20.28
C ALA A 577 32.75 12.87 20.48
N GLU A 578 32.57 13.53 21.62
CA GLU A 578 31.36 14.29 21.99
C GLU A 578 31.80 15.56 22.73
N PHE A 579 31.40 16.72 22.23
CA PHE A 579 31.77 18.02 22.80
C PHE A 579 30.72 19.09 22.47
N GLN A 580 30.82 20.27 23.09
CA GLN A 580 29.96 21.43 22.78
C GLN A 580 30.70 22.40 21.86
N ASN A 581 29.96 23.14 21.03
CA ASN A 581 30.52 24.16 20.13
C ASN A 581 30.93 25.46 20.86
N ILE A 582 31.77 25.34 21.89
CA ILE A 582 32.26 26.43 22.75
C ILE A 582 33.78 26.38 22.84
N THR A 583 34.43 27.54 22.76
CA THR A 583 35.90 27.69 22.85
C THR A 583 36.41 27.88 24.29
N ASP A 584 35.59 28.41 25.20
CA ASP A 584 35.94 28.60 26.62
C ASP A 584 35.39 27.48 27.53
N PRO A 585 36.23 26.56 28.01
CA PRO A 585 35.82 25.44 28.86
C PRO A 585 35.40 25.87 30.30
N VAL A 586 35.66 27.12 30.71
CA VAL A 586 35.31 27.63 32.05
C VAL A 586 33.88 28.17 32.07
N SER A 587 33.33 28.54 30.91
CA SER A 587 31.97 29.03 30.80
C SER A 587 30.96 27.87 30.92
N ARG A 588 30.37 27.71 32.11
CA ARG A 588 29.19 26.83 32.28
C ARG A 588 27.97 27.51 31.64
N SER A 589 27.84 27.46 30.31
CA SER A 589 26.56 27.76 29.68
C SER A 589 25.60 26.60 29.92
N GLY A 590 24.32 26.90 30.17
CA GLY A 590 23.28 25.88 30.17
C GLY A 590 23.20 25.15 28.81
N LYS A 591 22.39 24.09 28.73
CA LYS A 591 22.10 23.46 27.44
C LYS A 591 21.34 24.45 26.57
N PRO A 592 21.89 24.93 25.44
CA PRO A 592 21.14 25.81 24.54
C PRO A 592 19.96 25.07 23.93
N ALA A 593 18.99 25.82 23.43
CA ALA A 593 18.04 25.34 22.43
C ALA A 593 18.52 25.83 21.05
N CYS A 594 19.04 24.92 20.25
CA CYS A 594 19.43 25.18 18.87
C CYS A 594 18.29 24.78 17.92
N THR A 595 17.92 25.68 17.00
CA THR A 595 16.87 25.47 16.00
C THR A 595 17.41 24.98 14.66
N SER A 596 18.65 25.34 14.32
CA SER A 596 19.37 24.82 13.15
C SER A 596 20.87 24.79 13.39
N ALA A 597 21.58 24.01 12.58
CA ALA A 597 23.02 23.94 12.53
C ALA A 597 23.48 23.73 11.08
N SER A 598 24.69 24.16 10.77
CA SER A 598 25.31 23.93 9.46
C SER A 598 26.76 23.50 9.66
N ILE A 599 27.15 22.43 8.97
CA ILE A 599 28.48 21.82 9.06
C ILE A 599 29.10 21.82 7.66
N ALA A 600 30.35 22.24 7.56
CA ALA A 600 31.14 22.11 6.34
C ALA A 600 32.46 21.42 6.66
N TRP A 601 32.69 20.25 6.05
CA TRP A 601 33.95 19.53 6.21
C TRP A 601 35.03 20.11 5.28
N SER A 602 36.29 20.11 5.72
CA SER A 602 37.42 20.57 4.89
C SER A 602 37.58 19.68 3.64
N PRO A 603 37.42 20.21 2.42
CA PRO A 603 37.53 19.42 1.20
C PRO A 603 38.98 18.95 0.98
N ARG A 604 39.16 17.64 0.78
CA ARG A 604 40.44 16.89 0.65
C ARG A 604 41.70 17.74 0.42
N ARG A 605 42.66 17.59 1.33
CA ARG A 605 44.09 17.91 1.15
C ARG A 605 44.92 16.66 1.43
N GLY A 606 46.12 16.59 0.82
CA GLY A 606 46.97 15.40 0.79
C GLY A 606 47.40 14.83 2.15
N GLU A 607 48.29 13.84 2.12
CA GLU A 607 48.68 12.91 3.22
C GLU A 607 49.07 13.52 4.59
N SER A 608 49.18 14.85 4.72
CA SER A 608 49.78 15.51 5.89
C SER A 608 48.89 16.52 6.63
N GLN A 609 47.57 16.59 6.34
CA GLN A 609 46.67 17.51 7.08
C GLN A 609 45.70 16.80 8.01
N GLN A 610 45.50 17.42 9.17
CA GLN A 610 44.59 16.96 10.20
C GLN A 610 43.13 17.11 9.75
N ALA A 611 42.27 16.24 10.27
CA ALA A 611 40.84 16.27 9.96
C ALA A 611 40.21 17.53 10.57
N SER A 612 39.54 18.34 9.75
CA SER A 612 38.98 19.62 10.17
C SER A 612 37.61 19.88 9.58
N PHE A 613 36.74 20.54 10.35
CA PHE A 613 35.42 20.98 9.90
C PHE A 613 35.01 22.30 10.54
N ALA A 614 34.16 23.03 9.86
CA ALA A 614 33.53 24.24 10.37
C ALA A 614 32.07 23.95 10.75
N ILE A 615 31.61 24.52 11.86
CA ILE A 615 30.24 24.36 12.35
C ILE A 615 29.71 25.66 12.93
N GLY A 616 28.46 25.97 12.61
CA GLY A 616 27.71 27.08 13.20
C GLY A 616 26.32 26.65 13.62
N PHE A 617 25.76 27.35 14.61
CA PHE A 617 24.42 27.12 15.13
C PHE A 617 23.55 28.38 15.03
N ASN A 618 22.24 28.12 14.97
CA ASN A 618 21.20 29.06 15.34
C ASN A 618 20.64 28.65 16.71
N SER A 619 20.94 29.44 17.74
CA SER A 619 20.65 29.14 19.13
C SER A 619 20.09 30.35 19.86
N ASP A 620 19.32 30.08 20.91
CA ASP A 620 18.95 31.06 21.95
C ASP A 620 20.14 31.55 22.79
N SER A 621 21.29 30.88 22.72
CA SER A 621 22.52 31.23 23.45
C SER A 621 23.57 31.81 22.50
N PRO A 622 23.94 33.10 22.64
CA PRO A 622 24.92 33.76 21.77
C PRO A 622 26.29 33.07 21.71
N ASN A 623 26.71 32.35 22.75
CA ASN A 623 28.00 31.65 22.76
C ASN A 623 28.10 30.53 21.71
N PHE A 624 26.95 30.02 21.24
CA PHE A 624 26.85 29.01 20.19
C PHE A 624 26.67 29.61 18.79
N ASN A 625 26.25 30.88 18.71
CA ASN A 625 25.98 31.63 17.49
C ASN A 625 27.27 32.25 16.94
N SER A 626 28.20 31.38 16.55
CA SER A 626 29.40 31.74 15.79
C SER A 626 29.90 30.51 15.05
N CYS A 627 30.47 30.73 13.87
CA CYS A 627 31.08 29.65 13.10
C CYS A 627 32.44 29.33 13.71
N LYS A 628 32.65 28.08 14.13
CA LYS A 628 33.91 27.62 14.73
C LYS A 628 34.50 26.50 13.88
N ILE A 629 35.81 26.53 13.72
CA ILE A 629 36.57 25.47 13.05
C ILE A 629 37.15 24.57 14.13
N TRP A 630 36.92 23.28 13.97
CA TRP A 630 37.46 22.23 14.81
C TRP A 630 38.46 21.41 14.03
N GLU A 631 39.57 21.07 14.66
CA GLU A 631 40.65 20.26 14.08
C GLU A 631 40.98 19.09 15.02
N PHE A 632 41.28 17.95 14.43
CA PHE A 632 41.63 16.73 15.15
C PHE A 632 43.12 16.69 15.48
N GLU A 633 43.45 16.80 16.76
CA GLU A 633 44.81 16.72 17.26
C GLU A 633 45.21 15.25 17.48
N GLU A 634 46.04 14.70 16.59
CA GLU A 634 46.47 13.30 16.64
C GLU A 634 47.22 12.93 17.93
N ALA A 635 48.00 13.85 18.49
CA ALA A 635 48.84 13.59 19.67
C ALA A 635 48.01 13.23 20.93
N HIS A 636 46.82 13.80 21.06
CA HIS A 636 45.93 13.60 22.21
C HIS A 636 44.61 12.93 21.83
N GLN A 637 44.41 12.57 20.54
CA GLN A 637 43.21 11.94 20.01
C GLN A 637 41.93 12.70 20.38
N ARG A 638 41.94 14.03 20.20
CA ARG A 638 40.82 14.90 20.57
C ARG A 638 40.60 16.00 19.54
N TRP A 639 39.36 16.48 19.48
CA TRP A 639 39.00 17.64 18.70
C TRP A 639 39.24 18.91 19.50
N LEU A 640 39.89 19.89 18.89
CA LEU A 640 40.15 21.19 19.48
C LEU A 640 39.57 22.32 18.62
N PRO A 641 39.05 23.39 19.24
CA PRO A 641 38.63 24.57 18.51
C PRO A 641 39.87 25.29 18.00
N LEU A 642 40.02 25.35 16.68
CA LEU A 642 41.16 25.98 16.00
C LEU A 642 40.95 27.49 15.84
N VAL A 643 39.75 27.89 15.41
CA VAL A 643 39.40 29.31 15.26
C VAL A 643 37.90 29.55 15.37
N GLU A 644 37.52 30.70 15.90
CA GLU A 644 36.15 31.21 15.92
C GLU A 644 36.07 32.38 14.93
N LEU A 645 35.26 32.21 13.86
CA LEU A 645 35.07 33.22 12.82
C LEU A 645 34.07 34.28 13.29
N GLY A 646 34.48 35.54 13.21
CA GLY A 646 33.67 36.70 13.60
C GLY A 646 34.51 37.75 14.34
N SER A 647 34.28 39.02 14.05
CA SER A 647 34.87 40.09 14.87
C SER A 647 34.27 40.04 16.29
N PRO A 648 34.92 40.60 17.33
CA PRO A 648 34.34 40.63 18.67
C PRO A 648 32.93 41.24 18.77
N GLN A 649 32.51 42.04 17.78
CA GLN A 649 31.17 42.65 17.69
C GLN A 649 30.16 41.77 16.95
N ASP A 650 30.63 40.76 16.20
CA ASP A 650 29.81 39.81 15.44
C ASP A 650 29.72 38.43 16.14
N LYS A 651 30.50 38.22 17.21
CA LYS A 651 30.36 37.04 18.07
C LYS A 651 28.98 37.03 18.71
N GLY A 652 28.15 36.04 18.37
CA GLY A 652 26.76 35.95 18.79
C GLY A 652 25.75 36.04 17.64
N ASP A 653 26.20 36.34 16.41
CA ASP A 653 25.35 36.32 15.23
C ASP A 653 24.97 34.89 14.84
N ILE A 654 23.67 34.66 14.68
CA ILE A 654 23.12 33.38 14.24
C ILE A 654 23.76 32.97 12.92
N VAL A 655 24.23 31.72 12.85
CA VAL A 655 24.77 31.14 11.62
C VAL A 655 23.67 30.33 10.94
N HIS A 656 23.33 30.69 9.70
CA HIS A 656 22.32 30.00 8.91
C HIS A 656 22.94 28.90 8.04
N ALA A 657 24.08 29.18 7.39
CA ALA A 657 24.77 28.24 6.52
C ALA A 657 26.29 28.45 6.55
N VAL A 658 27.05 27.38 6.39
CA VAL A 658 28.51 27.38 6.30
C VAL A 658 28.93 26.52 5.10
N ALA A 659 29.90 26.99 4.32
CA ALA A 659 30.47 26.21 3.22
C ALA A 659 31.98 26.42 3.12
N TRP A 660 32.73 25.34 2.97
CA TRP A 660 34.19 25.35 2.87
C TRP A 660 34.61 25.14 1.42
N ALA A 661 35.37 26.08 0.85
CA ALA A 661 35.76 26.03 -0.55
C ALA A 661 36.87 25.00 -0.81
N PRO A 662 36.77 24.17 -1.87
CA PRO A 662 37.88 23.34 -2.32
C PRO A 662 39.10 24.17 -2.68
N ASN A 663 40.29 23.78 -2.19
CA ASN A 663 41.49 24.60 -2.33
C ASN A 663 42.46 24.07 -3.40
N ILE A 664 42.46 24.74 -4.55
CA ILE A 664 43.34 24.40 -5.67
C ILE A 664 44.54 25.35 -5.68
N GLY A 665 45.47 25.13 -4.75
CA GLY A 665 46.77 25.82 -4.74
C GLY A 665 46.77 27.25 -4.22
N ARG A 666 45.74 27.67 -3.47
CA ARG A 666 45.73 28.97 -2.78
C ARG A 666 46.54 28.90 -1.48
N PRO A 667 47.26 29.97 -1.10
CA PRO A 667 48.06 30.00 0.13
C PRO A 667 47.21 30.26 1.40
N TYR A 668 45.88 30.12 1.30
CA TYR A 668 44.89 30.28 2.36
C TYR A 668 43.66 29.45 2.03
N GLU A 669 42.87 29.09 3.03
CA GLU A 669 41.54 28.51 2.87
C GLU A 669 40.46 29.58 2.73
N ILE A 670 39.34 29.21 2.10
CA ILE A 670 38.17 30.09 1.97
C ILE A 670 36.97 29.40 2.62
N ILE A 671 36.31 30.09 3.54
CA ILE A 671 35.03 29.65 4.13
C ILE A 671 34.01 30.76 3.95
N ALA A 672 32.83 30.40 3.47
CA ALA A 672 31.66 31.26 3.44
C ALA A 672 30.79 30.97 4.66
N VAL A 673 30.39 32.02 5.37
CA VAL A 673 29.51 31.94 6.54
C VAL A 673 28.34 32.89 6.33
N ALA A 674 27.14 32.35 6.20
CA ALA A 674 25.92 33.14 6.17
C ALA A 674 25.41 33.40 7.59
N THR A 675 25.24 34.67 7.91
CA THR A 675 24.64 35.13 9.17
C THR A 675 23.45 36.03 8.90
N CYS A 676 22.82 36.55 9.96
CA CYS A 676 21.77 37.55 9.85
C CYS A 676 22.21 38.87 9.17
N LYS A 677 23.52 39.08 8.98
CA LYS A 677 24.09 40.27 8.33
C LYS A 677 24.46 40.07 6.84
N GLY A 678 24.29 38.86 6.31
CA GLY A 678 24.69 38.48 4.95
C GLY A 678 25.71 37.35 4.93
N ILE A 679 26.39 37.15 3.79
CA ILE A 679 27.37 36.08 3.61
C ILE A 679 28.78 36.64 3.74
N ALA A 680 29.48 36.30 4.82
CA ALA A 680 30.88 36.68 5.01
C ALA A 680 31.82 35.65 4.35
N ILE A 681 32.80 36.14 3.58
CA ILE A 681 33.87 35.33 2.99
C ILE A 681 35.14 35.51 3.82
N TRP A 682 35.65 34.41 4.35
CA TRP A 682 36.81 34.38 5.23
C TRP A 682 38.00 33.72 4.56
N HIS A 683 39.15 34.40 4.57
CA HIS A 683 40.45 33.80 4.31
C HIS A 683 41.05 33.29 5.61
N ILE A 684 41.54 32.05 5.61
CA ILE A 684 42.17 31.43 6.77
C ILE A 684 43.58 30.98 6.38
N GLY A 685 44.58 31.40 7.16
CA GLY A 685 45.98 31.04 6.93
C GLY A 685 46.22 29.53 7.03
N LEU A 686 47.27 29.03 6.37
CA LEU A 686 47.63 27.60 6.39
C LEU A 686 48.62 27.23 7.49
N SER A 687 49.28 28.23 8.07
CA SER A 687 50.27 28.08 9.12
C SER A 687 49.83 28.85 10.36
N ALA A 688 49.96 28.23 11.53
CA ALA A 688 49.74 28.89 12.80
C ALA A 688 50.74 30.04 12.99
N GLU A 689 50.24 31.16 13.53
CA GLU A 689 51.05 32.25 14.02
C GLU A 689 51.84 31.82 15.28
N SER A 690 52.75 32.67 15.76
CA SER A 690 53.62 32.35 16.90
C SER A 690 52.87 32.03 18.21
N ASP A 691 51.59 32.38 18.31
CA ASP A 691 50.70 32.10 19.44
C ASP A 691 49.84 30.85 19.26
N GLY A 692 49.99 30.13 18.13
CA GLY A 692 49.22 28.93 17.80
C GLY A 692 47.88 29.19 17.10
N SER A 693 47.47 30.46 16.90
CA SER A 693 46.24 30.81 16.19
C SER A 693 46.44 30.86 14.67
N LEU A 694 45.38 30.64 13.89
CA LEU A 694 45.42 30.87 12.44
C LEU A 694 45.03 32.31 12.12
N SER A 695 45.75 32.95 11.20
CA SER A 695 45.39 34.25 10.67
C SER A 695 44.01 34.17 9.99
N THR A 696 43.06 35.01 10.40
CA THR A 696 41.73 35.08 9.79
C THR A 696 41.42 36.48 9.30
N GLU A 697 40.97 36.58 8.05
CA GLU A 697 40.63 37.85 7.41
C GLU A 697 39.25 37.74 6.75
N ASN A 698 38.32 38.63 7.09
CA ASN A 698 37.07 38.78 6.36
C ASN A 698 37.32 39.65 5.13
N VAL A 699 37.26 39.04 3.95
CA VAL A 699 37.61 39.70 2.69
C VAL A 699 36.41 40.24 1.91
N ALA A 700 35.20 39.78 2.23
CA ALA A 700 33.98 40.28 1.64
C ALA A 700 32.75 39.96 2.49
N VAL A 701 31.76 40.84 2.41
CA VAL A 701 30.40 40.59 2.92
C VAL A 701 29.45 40.74 1.74
N LEU A 702 28.84 39.65 1.33
CA LEU A 702 27.90 39.58 0.23
C LEU A 702 26.49 39.80 0.77
N SER A 703 25.86 40.87 0.31
CA SER A 703 24.49 41.25 0.64
C SER A 703 23.66 41.26 -0.64
N GLY A 704 22.45 40.70 -0.59
CA GLY A 704 21.58 40.68 -1.76
C GLY A 704 20.39 39.73 -1.69
N HIS A 705 20.32 38.89 -0.64
CA HIS A 705 19.12 38.12 -0.34
C HIS A 705 18.16 38.91 0.55
N ASP A 706 16.88 38.91 0.21
CA ASP A 706 15.78 39.50 1.00
C ASP A 706 15.16 38.46 1.94
N GLY A 707 16.02 37.73 2.67
CA GLY A 707 15.65 36.62 3.55
C GLY A 707 16.88 35.93 4.14
N GLU A 708 16.67 34.93 4.99
CA GLU A 708 17.77 34.12 5.51
C GLU A 708 18.39 33.27 4.39
N VAL A 709 19.72 33.12 4.39
CA VAL A 709 20.41 32.23 3.44
C VAL A 709 20.32 30.81 3.98
N LEU A 710 19.68 29.94 3.21
CA LEU A 710 19.36 28.57 3.61
C LEU A 710 20.51 27.59 3.36
N GLN A 711 21.25 27.78 2.27
CA GLN A 711 22.36 26.90 1.87
C GLN A 711 23.42 27.68 1.09
N LEU A 712 24.66 27.21 1.22
CA LEU A 712 25.85 27.70 0.53
C LEU A 712 26.58 26.51 -0.08
N GLU A 713 26.99 26.62 -1.35
CA GLU A 713 27.75 25.57 -2.02
C GLU A 713 28.82 26.15 -2.93
N TRP A 714 30.00 25.52 -2.95
CA TRP A 714 31.11 25.94 -3.80
C TRP A 714 31.18 25.09 -5.06
N ASP A 715 31.60 25.68 -6.17
CA ASP A 715 32.01 24.91 -7.34
C ASP A 715 33.27 24.08 -7.02
N MET A 716 33.58 23.11 -7.90
CA MET A 716 34.76 22.24 -7.72
C MET A 716 36.09 23.02 -7.65
N GLY A 717 36.15 24.23 -8.21
CA GLY A 717 37.32 25.12 -8.14
C GLY A 717 37.45 25.92 -6.85
N GLY A 718 36.38 26.01 -6.05
CA GLY A 718 36.28 26.95 -4.94
C GLY A 718 36.41 28.42 -5.38
N MET A 719 35.96 28.72 -6.60
CA MET A 719 36.04 30.05 -7.22
C MET A 719 34.67 30.73 -7.27
N THR A 720 33.60 29.95 -7.39
CA THR A 720 32.22 30.43 -7.48
C THR A 720 31.43 29.86 -6.32
N LEU A 721 30.76 30.74 -5.58
CA LEU A 721 29.86 30.38 -4.49
C LEU A 721 28.41 30.51 -4.99
N ALA A 722 27.60 29.47 -4.80
CA ALA A 722 26.16 29.54 -4.92
C ALA A 722 25.53 29.75 -3.54
N SER A 723 24.52 30.62 -3.46
CA SER A 723 23.71 30.80 -2.25
C SER A 723 22.22 30.74 -2.57
N THR A 724 21.45 30.09 -1.72
CA THR A 724 19.99 30.02 -1.82
C THR A 724 19.36 30.77 -0.66
N GLY A 725 18.41 31.67 -0.93
CA GLY A 725 17.75 32.46 0.11
C GLY A 725 16.29 32.09 0.33
N GLY A 726 15.77 32.42 1.51
CA GLY A 726 14.33 32.36 1.83
C GLY A 726 13.48 33.34 1.02
N ASP A 727 14.11 34.18 0.19
CA ASP A 727 13.48 35.03 -0.82
C ASP A 727 13.13 34.27 -2.11
N GLY A 728 13.47 32.97 -2.20
CA GLY A 728 13.23 32.15 -3.39
C GLY A 728 14.24 32.41 -4.52
N MET A 729 15.37 33.04 -4.22
CA MET A 729 16.43 33.34 -5.18
C MET A 729 17.62 32.39 -5.00
N VAL A 730 18.26 32.03 -6.12
CA VAL A 730 19.61 31.45 -6.13
C VAL A 730 20.57 32.46 -6.73
N LYS A 731 21.64 32.78 -6.02
CA LYS A 731 22.64 33.76 -6.45
C LYS A 731 24.00 33.10 -6.62
N LEU A 732 24.70 33.45 -7.69
CA LEU A 732 26.07 33.02 -7.95
C LEU A 732 27.03 34.19 -7.70
N TRP A 733 28.08 33.94 -6.92
CA TRP A 733 29.06 34.94 -6.51
C TRP A 733 30.45 34.51 -6.95
N GLN A 734 31.23 35.46 -7.47
CA GLN A 734 32.60 35.19 -7.88
C GLN A 734 33.51 36.38 -7.62
N ALA A 735 34.73 36.13 -7.16
CA ALA A 735 35.77 37.14 -7.03
C ALA A 735 36.43 37.42 -8.38
N ASN A 736 36.64 38.70 -8.69
CA ASN A 736 37.47 39.11 -9.83
C ASN A 736 38.97 39.00 -9.49
N LEU A 737 39.84 39.28 -10.48
CA LEU A 737 41.31 39.22 -10.31
C LEU A 737 41.87 40.15 -9.21
N ASN A 738 41.10 41.15 -8.78
CA ASN A 738 41.47 42.07 -7.71
C ASN A 738 40.92 41.62 -6.34
N GLY A 739 40.32 40.43 -6.24
CA GLY A 739 39.73 39.90 -5.01
C GLY A 739 38.37 40.50 -4.64
N VAL A 740 37.77 41.31 -5.51
CA VAL A 740 36.45 41.90 -5.27
C VAL A 740 35.36 40.94 -5.73
N TRP A 741 34.44 40.61 -4.82
CA TRP A 741 33.32 39.71 -5.08
C TRP A 741 32.15 40.43 -5.76
N HIS A 742 31.60 39.79 -6.79
CA HIS A 742 30.44 40.29 -7.53
C HIS A 742 29.39 39.19 -7.69
N GLU A 743 28.12 39.60 -7.72
CA GLU A 743 27.01 38.77 -8.18
C GLU A 743 27.15 38.54 -9.69
N GLN A 744 27.27 37.28 -10.11
CA GLN A 744 27.41 36.87 -11.52
C GLN A 744 26.06 36.56 -12.16
N ALA A 745 25.16 35.95 -11.40
CA ALA A 745 23.85 35.56 -11.88
C ALA A 745 22.85 35.44 -10.72
N VAL A 746 21.58 35.63 -11.04
CA VAL A 746 20.44 35.39 -10.15
C VAL A 746 19.44 34.53 -10.89
N LEU A 747 18.96 33.48 -10.23
CA LEU A 747 17.85 32.66 -10.68
C LEU A 747 16.67 32.86 -9.73
N ASP A 748 15.54 33.34 -10.26
CA ASP A 748 14.29 33.47 -9.53
C ASP A 748 13.49 32.17 -9.61
N CYS A 749 13.37 31.46 -8.49
CA CYS A 749 12.67 30.20 -8.43
C CYS A 749 11.15 30.36 -8.19
N ASN A 750 10.66 31.60 -8.04
CA ASN A 750 9.23 31.88 -7.86
C ASN A 750 8.48 31.96 -9.20
N VAL A 751 9.18 32.00 -10.33
CA VAL A 751 8.56 32.08 -11.66
C VAL A 751 8.30 30.67 -12.18
N SER A 752 7.07 30.19 -12.03
CA SER A 752 6.61 28.96 -12.69
C SER A 752 6.60 29.17 -14.21
N HIS A 753 7.43 28.40 -14.93
CA HIS A 753 7.35 28.29 -16.39
C HIS A 753 6.27 27.31 -16.83
#